data_AF-A0A226DYF4-F1
#
_entry.id   AF-A0A226DYF4-F1
#
_cell.length_a   1.000
_cell.length_b   1.000
_cell.length_c   1.000
_cell.angle_alpha   90.00
_cell.angle_beta   90.00
_cell.angle_gamma   90.00
#
_symmetry.space_group_name_H-M   'P 1'
#
loop_
_entity.id
_entity.type
_entity.pdbx_description
1 polymer ?
#
loop_
_entity_poly.entity_id
_entity_poly.type
_entity_poly.pdbx_seq_one_letter_code
_entity_poly.pdbx_strand_id
1 'polypeptide(L)'
;MISRLIFAILVPGILSCSNAVYISRAGGYDLVIAVDESTPPPTNFGVGVQGVPKFLNNLQQVFTQFSNQLWLSTRKKFHINSVELLIPQNWATDATTATIQTYATADIKISNDFDAARVENPIPCGAAGQHIELPTDFFSEMDHVTPPKYGDPVRAILNLFARYRYGTNEEHGDIGTGQFPYFHVKPSVNPVWTVTGCSENLEGDILTRQGQSSPDCDPKSNDGPNSEKCRFIPSATNSVNTSLNFFPWANDVTEFCDETTHNHEAPNRHNLWCGHRSVWEVIRESDDYYQTVGRPLDDLPDMTFKVVKNSQKPLLYILLDKGRTSTSSEILDQIVQCLQAFVSDTNLPQDIVTAIGTFPQSSSDRSHFYVNEEGEWSTIQSGSAKFSNVIQTTLEHYDGPVVRDFGLAIQEVVEKIRARRHAAGSIVLVVKRGATQNGFEHSTYFGDVLSSIQDQNLRLFAIEIQQSQKTPYVNLEQLVSLTDGQHHVVNGTTDVKAKLDTFLNVVKKEFDNAVEPGINRKFTVFKGFVPLRSEIGIPILDANIKSLVLCLTIKKYISEGDVEIRQVEGPPISFETIRNDEWNEVSDGSRRTVMIARIENPPKDSKFDVHITNCSSQVSDDCVAFLVASVETADPENPSNSLDIQVDTSAENNYFDFDRRGAKIVPLSIFATIESGGKRVLNLENVEATIIFENLREYTIPLFDDGSGLPDVSANDGIYSSTFTPPQNGVYKISVSVYHQVALNQVSEGDEETVNLLGRLIPMDQSQFGCASSSNPRCRSAQIGGYLGRSENMLGTLLVENAITFSPRPVRILDFTVTRLQGSEVQFGFTSPKILGIDNARAEWYQIYLASSVDKFVGGIDNSLHIVSEEGVLPGTVVNVKYDFRDYNESRAFFAVVATFRTQTSEPSNVAGIALREEYETTTTIITTPINTPAPSTTPEAITPTKKPWVKTPAGIGTIVGIVVLAVILVVGIFQCIRTRKPSEGRTIFA
;
A
#
# COMPACT_ATOMS: atom_id res chain seq x y z
N MET A 1 -22.26 -5.30 -39.13
CA MET A 1 -21.27 -4.23 -39.39
C MET A 1 -22.00 -2.89 -39.39
N ILE A 2 -21.41 -1.82 -38.85
CA ILE A 2 -21.98 -0.47 -38.56
C ILE A 2 -22.45 -0.19 -37.11
N SER A 3 -22.46 -1.17 -36.19
CA SER A 3 -22.68 -0.87 -34.74
C SER A 3 -21.45 -1.11 -33.84
N ARG A 4 -20.26 -1.33 -34.41
CA ARG A 4 -19.01 -1.58 -33.66
C ARG A 4 -17.92 -0.52 -33.88
N LEU A 5 -18.23 0.58 -34.55
CA LEU A 5 -17.23 1.62 -34.90
C LEU A 5 -17.35 2.94 -34.12
N ILE A 6 -18.35 3.09 -33.24
CA ILE A 6 -18.56 4.34 -32.47
C ILE A 6 -18.04 4.22 -31.02
N PHE A 7 -17.65 3.03 -30.56
CA PHE A 7 -17.10 2.82 -29.21
C PHE A 7 -15.56 2.85 -29.13
N ALA A 8 -14.87 3.24 -30.21
CA ALA A 8 -13.41 3.12 -30.31
C ALA A 8 -12.65 4.43 -30.63
N ILE A 9 -13.30 5.61 -30.59
CA ILE A 9 -12.64 6.88 -30.96
C ILE A 9 -12.76 8.00 -29.90
N LEU A 10 -13.43 7.79 -28.77
CA LEU A 10 -13.45 8.77 -27.67
C LEU A 10 -13.34 8.04 -26.34
N VAL A 11 -12.10 7.73 -25.93
CA VAL A 11 -11.51 7.90 -24.58
C VAL A 11 -10.05 7.41 -24.67
N PRO A 12 -9.09 8.33 -24.79
CA PRO A 12 -7.89 8.25 -23.98
C PRO A 12 -7.91 9.45 -23.02
N GLY A 13 -7.90 9.20 -21.72
CA GLY A 13 -7.72 10.27 -20.73
C GLY A 13 -8.73 10.35 -19.59
N ILE A 14 -9.36 9.25 -19.17
CA ILE A 14 -10.02 9.19 -17.85
C ILE A 14 -9.68 7.85 -17.22
N LEU A 15 -8.58 7.82 -16.48
CA LEU A 15 -8.22 6.90 -15.41
C LEU A 15 -6.81 7.29 -14.95
N SER A 16 -6.70 8.10 -13.89
CA SER A 16 -5.70 7.90 -12.84
C SER A 16 -5.83 9.01 -11.78
N CYS A 17 -6.62 8.72 -10.75
CA CYS A 17 -6.18 9.01 -9.38
C CYS A 17 -6.00 7.63 -8.75
N SER A 18 -4.96 6.91 -9.16
CA SER A 18 -4.55 5.67 -8.52
C SER A 18 -3.07 5.45 -8.79
N ASN A 19 -2.33 5.04 -7.76
CA ASN A 19 -0.94 4.58 -7.80
C ASN A 19 -0.74 3.29 -8.65
N ALA A 20 -1.48 3.15 -9.75
CA ALA A 20 -1.43 1.99 -10.61
C ALA A 20 -0.54 2.30 -11.81
N VAL A 21 0.56 1.55 -11.94
CA VAL A 21 1.41 1.54 -13.14
C VAL A 21 0.53 1.42 -14.38
N TYR A 22 0.65 2.36 -15.29
CA TYR A 22 -0.08 2.28 -16.55
C TYR A 22 0.51 1.18 -17.42
N ILE A 23 -0.38 0.31 -17.93
CA ILE A 23 -0.04 -0.72 -18.91
C ILE A 23 -0.83 -0.50 -20.20
N SER A 24 -0.13 -0.43 -21.33
CA SER A 24 -0.75 -0.37 -22.64
C SER A 24 -1.35 -1.72 -23.05
N ARG A 25 -2.31 -1.71 -23.97
CA ARG A 25 -2.90 -2.96 -24.53
C ARG A 25 -1.87 -3.91 -25.15
N ALA A 26 -0.71 -3.38 -25.56
CA ALA A 26 0.39 -4.13 -26.14
C ALA A 26 1.36 -4.72 -25.09
N GLY A 27 1.12 -4.46 -23.79
CA GLY A 27 1.97 -4.95 -22.69
C GLY A 27 3.12 -4.05 -22.29
N GLY A 28 3.17 -2.82 -22.82
CA GLY A 28 4.19 -1.82 -22.44
C GLY A 28 3.80 -1.04 -21.19
N TYR A 29 4.68 -1.04 -20.18
CA TYR A 29 4.55 -0.28 -18.93
C TYR A 29 5.17 1.12 -19.03
N ASP A 30 4.52 2.10 -18.41
CA ASP A 30 5.07 3.44 -18.20
C ASP A 30 5.42 3.61 -16.71
N LEU A 31 6.71 3.86 -16.42
CA LEU A 31 7.25 3.89 -15.05
C LEU A 31 7.72 5.28 -14.63
N VAL A 32 7.46 5.63 -13.38
CA VAL A 32 8.04 6.79 -12.70
C VAL A 32 9.10 6.31 -11.70
N ILE A 33 10.32 6.81 -11.86
CA ILE A 33 11.42 6.60 -10.92
C ILE A 33 11.72 7.93 -10.27
N ALA A 34 11.90 7.98 -8.95
CA ALA A 34 12.21 9.22 -8.25
C ALA A 34 13.37 9.05 -7.28
N VAL A 35 14.31 9.98 -7.32
CA VAL A 35 15.40 10.10 -6.34
C VAL A 35 14.97 11.12 -5.27
N ASP A 36 15.17 10.78 -4.01
CA ASP A 36 14.83 11.64 -2.88
C ASP A 36 15.59 12.98 -2.96
N GLU A 37 14.91 14.09 -2.69
CA GLU A 37 15.46 15.44 -2.82
C GLU A 37 16.69 15.68 -1.93
N SER A 38 16.78 14.99 -0.79
CA SER A 38 17.93 15.08 0.13
C SER A 38 19.17 14.32 -0.37
N THR A 39 19.01 13.49 -1.42
CA THR A 39 20.10 12.66 -1.93
C THR A 39 21.22 13.50 -2.55
N PRO A 40 22.47 13.38 -2.05
CA PRO A 40 23.59 14.10 -2.63
C PRO A 40 23.93 13.58 -4.04
N PRO A 41 24.53 14.42 -4.91
CA PRO A 41 25.05 13.95 -6.20
C PRO A 41 25.99 12.75 -6.00
N PRO A 42 25.83 11.66 -6.76
CA PRO A 42 26.63 10.45 -6.54
C PRO A 42 28.09 10.71 -6.90
N THR A 43 29.01 10.27 -6.05
CA THR A 43 30.46 10.56 -6.14
C THR A 43 31.33 9.32 -6.36
N ASN A 44 30.77 8.12 -6.14
CA ASN A 44 31.50 6.85 -6.09
C ASN A 44 31.85 6.23 -7.46
N PHE A 45 31.97 7.05 -8.52
CA PHE A 45 32.26 6.58 -9.89
C PHE A 45 33.73 6.68 -10.30
N GLY A 46 34.61 7.01 -9.35
CA GLY A 46 36.05 7.19 -9.58
C GLY A 46 36.47 8.64 -9.84
N VAL A 47 37.76 8.91 -9.65
CA VAL A 47 38.33 10.26 -9.74
C VAL A 47 38.24 10.81 -11.16
N GLY A 48 37.64 12.00 -11.32
CA GLY A 48 37.52 12.69 -12.62
C GLY A 48 36.28 12.31 -13.45
N VAL A 49 35.39 11.47 -12.93
CA VAL A 49 34.11 11.10 -13.57
C VAL A 49 32.99 12.00 -13.05
N GLN A 50 32.21 12.59 -13.97
CA GLN A 50 30.99 13.31 -13.61
C GLN A 50 29.95 12.30 -13.13
N GLY A 51 29.66 12.29 -11.83
CA GLY A 51 28.88 11.23 -11.21
C GLY A 51 27.40 11.19 -11.60
N VAL A 52 26.73 12.35 -11.71
CA VAL A 52 25.32 12.42 -12.14
C VAL A 52 25.13 11.88 -13.57
N PRO A 53 25.87 12.33 -14.61
CA PRO A 53 25.76 11.76 -15.95
C PRO A 53 26.03 10.25 -16.00
N LYS A 54 27.01 9.75 -15.22
CA LYS A 54 27.33 8.33 -15.17
C LYS A 54 26.20 7.52 -14.54
N PHE A 55 25.62 7.99 -13.44
CA PHE A 55 24.45 7.40 -12.80
C PHE A 55 23.27 7.31 -13.77
N LEU A 56 22.93 8.43 -14.44
CA LEU A 56 21.82 8.48 -15.40
C LEU A 56 22.02 7.50 -16.57
N ASN A 57 23.23 7.46 -17.14
CA ASN A 57 23.56 6.52 -18.20
C ASN A 57 23.48 5.06 -17.73
N ASN A 58 23.99 4.76 -16.53
CA ASN A 58 23.93 3.41 -15.96
C ASN A 58 22.48 2.97 -15.76
N LEU A 59 21.65 3.82 -15.15
CA LEU A 59 20.23 3.56 -14.94
C LEU A 59 19.52 3.32 -16.29
N GLN A 60 19.72 4.20 -17.28
CA GLN A 60 19.12 4.03 -18.61
C GLN A 60 19.53 2.70 -19.27
N GLN A 61 20.80 2.30 -19.16
CA GLN A 61 21.28 1.03 -19.68
C GLN A 61 20.63 -0.16 -18.97
N VAL A 62 20.55 -0.13 -17.64
CA VAL A 62 19.92 -1.18 -16.84
C VAL A 62 18.45 -1.33 -17.18
N PHE A 63 17.68 -0.24 -17.28
CA PHE A 63 16.25 -0.31 -17.62
C PHE A 63 16.00 -0.76 -19.06
N THR A 64 16.88 -0.41 -20.00
CA THR A 64 16.82 -0.92 -21.38
C THR A 64 17.00 -2.45 -21.40
N GLN A 65 17.98 -2.96 -20.66
CA GLN A 65 18.25 -4.40 -20.57
C GLN A 65 17.16 -5.13 -19.78
N PHE A 66 16.64 -4.52 -18.72
CA PHE A 66 15.52 -5.01 -17.94
C PHE A 66 14.25 -5.14 -18.80
N SER A 67 13.92 -4.14 -19.63
CA SER A 67 12.79 -4.23 -20.56
C SER A 67 12.90 -5.46 -21.48
N ASN A 68 14.08 -5.72 -22.02
CA ASN A 68 14.35 -6.91 -22.83
C ASN A 68 14.21 -8.22 -22.02
N GLN A 69 14.76 -8.28 -20.81
CA GLN A 69 14.66 -9.47 -19.97
C GLN A 69 13.22 -9.74 -19.48
N LEU A 70 12.47 -8.69 -19.14
CA LEU A 70 11.05 -8.78 -18.83
C LEU A 70 10.27 -9.35 -20.02
N TRP A 71 10.55 -8.88 -21.23
CA TRP A 71 9.93 -9.38 -22.43
C TRP A 71 10.22 -10.86 -22.68
N LEU A 72 11.47 -11.29 -22.55
CA LEU A 72 11.84 -12.70 -22.72
C LEU A 72 11.21 -13.60 -21.66
N SER A 73 11.36 -13.25 -20.38
CA SER A 73 10.88 -14.05 -19.23
C SER A 73 9.36 -14.11 -19.13
N THR A 74 8.64 -13.17 -19.76
CA THR A 74 7.17 -13.14 -19.82
C THR A 74 6.59 -13.69 -21.12
N ARG A 75 7.38 -14.49 -21.86
CA ARG A 75 6.98 -15.10 -23.14
C ARG A 75 6.53 -14.04 -24.16
N LYS A 76 7.29 -12.94 -24.24
CA LYS A 76 7.12 -11.78 -25.14
C LYS A 76 5.85 -10.96 -24.89
N LYS A 77 5.36 -10.95 -23.65
CA LYS A 77 4.08 -10.32 -23.32
C LYS A 77 4.22 -8.93 -22.72
N PHE A 78 5.24 -8.70 -21.89
CA PHE A 78 5.38 -7.44 -21.18
C PHE A 78 6.74 -6.78 -21.44
N HIS A 79 6.76 -5.45 -21.53
CA HIS A 79 7.99 -4.66 -21.74
C HIS A 79 7.82 -3.26 -21.13
N ILE A 80 8.88 -2.45 -21.14
CA ILE A 80 8.82 -1.05 -20.69
C ILE A 80 8.67 -0.13 -21.92
N ASN A 81 7.62 0.69 -21.92
CA ASN A 81 7.38 1.75 -22.91
C ASN A 81 8.14 3.03 -22.56
N SER A 82 8.06 3.46 -21.30
CA SER A 82 8.70 4.69 -20.86
C SER A 82 9.20 4.63 -19.42
N VAL A 83 10.28 5.37 -19.15
CA VAL A 83 10.73 5.73 -17.81
C VAL A 83 10.86 7.25 -17.73
N GLU A 84 10.14 7.83 -16.77
CA GLU A 84 10.29 9.23 -16.37
C GLU A 84 11.01 9.29 -15.02
N LEU A 85 12.21 9.86 -15.01
CA LEU A 85 13.09 9.92 -13.85
C LEU A 85 13.07 11.31 -13.22
N LEU A 86 12.49 11.43 -12.03
CA LEU A 86 12.57 12.61 -11.17
C LEU A 86 13.89 12.61 -10.39
N ILE A 87 14.67 13.67 -10.54
CA ILE A 87 15.95 13.85 -9.85
C ILE A 87 15.93 15.08 -8.92
N PRO A 88 16.86 15.16 -7.95
CA PRO A 88 16.95 16.29 -7.04
C PRO A 88 17.36 17.57 -7.77
N GLN A 89 16.94 18.71 -7.23
CA GLN A 89 17.16 20.01 -7.86
C GLN A 89 18.63 20.39 -7.95
N ASN A 90 19.39 20.05 -6.92
CA ASN A 90 20.81 20.33 -6.78
C ASN A 90 21.71 19.50 -7.72
N TRP A 91 21.17 18.50 -8.43
CA TRP A 91 21.95 17.71 -9.39
C TRP A 91 22.16 18.46 -10.71
N ALA A 92 23.41 18.79 -11.08
CA ALA A 92 23.69 19.53 -12.31
C ALA A 92 23.49 18.68 -13.59
N THR A 93 22.30 18.73 -14.19
CA THR A 93 21.96 18.07 -15.47
C THR A 93 20.75 18.73 -16.13
N ASP A 94 20.65 18.60 -17.46
CA ASP A 94 19.48 19.02 -18.22
C ASP A 94 18.27 18.14 -17.86
N ALA A 95 17.15 18.79 -17.52
CA ALA A 95 15.91 18.14 -17.15
C ALA A 95 14.72 19.06 -17.49
N THR A 96 13.56 18.46 -17.70
CA THR A 96 12.29 19.21 -17.88
C THR A 96 11.53 19.34 -16.56
N THR A 97 10.52 20.20 -16.51
CA THR A 97 9.69 20.34 -15.30
C THR A 97 8.82 19.11 -15.10
N ALA A 98 8.88 18.52 -13.90
CA ALA A 98 8.01 17.45 -13.46
C ALA A 98 6.57 17.96 -13.37
N THR A 99 5.62 17.13 -13.82
CA THR A 99 4.20 17.50 -13.86
C THR A 99 3.41 16.59 -12.93
N ILE A 100 3.39 15.30 -13.24
CA ILE A 100 2.77 14.26 -12.42
C ILE A 100 3.78 13.49 -11.58
N GLN A 101 5.06 13.46 -11.97
CA GLN A 101 6.11 12.69 -11.31
C GLN A 101 6.39 13.27 -9.93
N THR A 102 6.21 12.48 -8.88
CA THR A 102 6.56 12.85 -7.50
C THR A 102 7.29 11.72 -6.81
N TYR A 103 8.06 12.04 -5.77
CA TYR A 103 8.76 11.00 -5.01
C TYR A 103 7.79 10.02 -4.34
N ALA A 104 6.71 10.48 -3.70
CA ALA A 104 5.86 9.57 -2.94
C ALA A 104 5.01 8.63 -3.79
N THR A 105 4.67 9.04 -5.03
CA THR A 105 3.87 8.22 -5.97
C THR A 105 4.71 7.46 -6.99
N ALA A 106 6.04 7.56 -6.92
CA ALA A 106 6.92 6.85 -7.84
C ALA A 106 6.86 5.33 -7.64
N ASP A 107 6.88 4.60 -8.75
CA ASP A 107 6.93 3.13 -8.76
C ASP A 107 8.25 2.62 -8.18
N ILE A 108 9.32 3.40 -8.36
CA ILE A 108 10.66 3.10 -7.86
C ILE A 108 11.24 4.34 -7.18
N LYS A 109 11.51 4.23 -5.88
CA LYS A 109 12.07 5.29 -5.04
C LYS A 109 13.56 5.01 -4.78
N ILE A 110 14.39 6.02 -4.94
CA ILE A 110 15.84 5.94 -4.75
C ILE A 110 16.25 6.90 -3.65
N SER A 111 16.92 6.42 -2.60
CA SER A 111 17.42 7.26 -1.50
C SER A 111 18.76 6.77 -0.98
N ASN A 112 19.57 7.68 -0.44
CA ASN A 112 20.79 7.34 0.30
C ASN A 112 20.50 6.82 1.71
N ASP A 113 19.25 6.93 2.18
CA ASP A 113 18.81 6.41 3.47
C ASP A 113 18.36 4.95 3.39
N PHE A 114 18.12 4.45 2.17
CA PHE A 114 17.80 3.04 1.95
C PHE A 114 19.07 2.19 2.03
N ASP A 115 19.09 1.24 2.95
CA ASP A 115 20.25 0.37 3.15
C ASP A 115 20.25 -0.85 2.21
N ALA A 116 19.07 -1.27 1.72
CA ALA A 116 18.89 -2.41 0.82
C ALA A 116 17.77 -2.16 -0.20
N ALA A 117 17.81 -2.91 -1.30
CA ALA A 117 16.77 -2.88 -2.31
C ALA A 117 15.64 -3.85 -1.96
N ARG A 118 14.39 -3.39 -1.96
CA ARG A 118 13.21 -4.18 -1.54
C ARG A 118 11.92 -3.72 -2.23
N VAL A 119 10.86 -4.48 -2.01
CA VAL A 119 9.50 -4.15 -2.45
C VAL A 119 8.62 -3.94 -1.23
N GLU A 120 7.90 -2.82 -1.21
CA GLU A 120 6.83 -2.59 -0.24
C GLU A 120 5.55 -3.21 -0.77
N ASN A 121 5.19 -4.39 -0.26
CA ASN A 121 3.96 -5.09 -0.64
C ASN A 121 3.23 -5.68 0.58
N PRO A 122 2.27 -4.94 1.17
CA PRO A 122 1.51 -5.40 2.33
C PRO A 122 0.36 -6.36 1.99
N ILE A 123 0.13 -6.69 0.71
CA ILE A 123 -1.04 -7.44 0.23
C ILE A 123 -0.64 -8.90 -0.12
N PRO A 124 -1.52 -9.90 0.12
CA PRO A 124 -1.23 -11.29 -0.23
C PRO A 124 -1.08 -11.51 -1.75
N CYS A 125 -0.62 -12.71 -2.10
CA CYS A 125 -0.26 -13.11 -3.45
C CYS A 125 -1.26 -12.72 -4.56
N GLY A 126 -0.74 -12.21 -5.67
CA GLY A 126 -1.49 -11.86 -6.88
C GLY A 126 -1.93 -10.39 -6.96
N ALA A 127 -1.66 -9.59 -5.93
CA ALA A 127 -1.94 -8.15 -5.92
C ALA A 127 -0.66 -7.32 -6.04
N ALA A 128 -0.74 -6.20 -6.76
CA ALA A 128 0.38 -5.27 -6.87
C ALA A 128 0.74 -4.66 -5.50
N GLY A 129 2.04 -4.49 -5.25
CA GLY A 129 2.59 -3.73 -4.13
C GLY A 129 2.54 -2.22 -4.35
N GLN A 130 3.07 -1.48 -3.38
CA GLN A 130 3.05 -0.02 -3.35
C GLN A 130 4.15 0.61 -4.20
N HIS A 131 5.42 0.25 -3.95
CA HIS A 131 6.59 0.72 -4.71
C HIS A 131 7.82 -0.17 -4.47
N ILE A 132 8.87 0.05 -5.26
CA ILE A 132 10.21 -0.52 -5.08
C ILE A 132 11.10 0.52 -4.43
N GLU A 133 11.92 0.12 -3.45
CA GLU A 133 12.94 0.97 -2.82
C GLU A 133 14.32 0.52 -3.25
N LEU A 134 15.17 1.46 -3.69
CA LEU A 134 16.53 1.18 -4.15
C LEU A 134 17.54 2.13 -3.48
N PRO A 135 18.65 1.62 -2.93
CA PRO A 135 19.76 2.44 -2.48
C PRO A 135 20.40 3.24 -3.62
N THR A 136 20.94 4.42 -3.33
CA THR A 136 21.60 5.26 -4.35
C THR A 136 22.85 4.64 -4.98
N ASP A 137 23.52 3.74 -4.26
CA ASP A 137 24.68 2.98 -4.76
C ASP A 137 24.27 1.79 -5.67
N PHE A 138 22.98 1.51 -5.85
CA PHE A 138 22.48 0.39 -6.66
C PHE A 138 23.00 0.41 -8.11
N PHE A 139 23.18 1.60 -8.69
CA PHE A 139 23.69 1.79 -10.06
C PHE A 139 25.18 2.18 -10.12
N SER A 140 25.91 2.09 -9.00
CA SER A 140 27.29 2.58 -8.90
C SER A 140 28.34 1.62 -9.45
N GLU A 141 28.18 0.30 -9.23
CA GLU A 141 29.17 -0.73 -9.55
C GLU A 141 28.71 -1.63 -10.71
N MET A 142 28.79 -1.15 -11.96
CA MET A 142 28.44 -1.96 -13.14
C MET A 142 29.63 -2.70 -13.79
N ASP A 143 30.85 -2.51 -13.27
CA ASP A 143 32.05 -3.12 -13.85
C ASP A 143 32.24 -4.55 -13.31
N HIS A 144 32.33 -5.54 -14.22
CA HIS A 144 32.42 -6.97 -13.91
C HIS A 144 33.61 -7.41 -13.03
N VAL A 145 34.50 -6.49 -12.65
CA VAL A 145 35.76 -6.72 -11.92
C VAL A 145 35.51 -6.93 -10.42
N THR A 146 34.53 -6.26 -9.84
CA THR A 146 34.10 -6.43 -8.44
C THR A 146 32.71 -7.08 -8.44
N PRO A 147 32.41 -8.07 -7.57
CA PRO A 147 31.04 -8.56 -7.42
C PRO A 147 30.15 -7.37 -6.99
N PRO A 148 29.14 -6.97 -7.79
CA PRO A 148 28.29 -5.84 -7.41
C PRO A 148 27.59 -6.18 -6.11
N LYS A 149 27.49 -5.22 -5.18
CA LYS A 149 26.82 -5.37 -3.88
C LYS A 149 25.43 -6.05 -3.97
N TYR A 150 24.68 -5.79 -5.04
CA TYR A 150 23.30 -6.24 -5.25
C TYR A 150 23.12 -7.31 -6.34
N GLY A 151 24.22 -7.90 -6.83
CA GLY A 151 24.19 -8.84 -7.95
C GLY A 151 24.03 -8.13 -9.29
N ASP A 152 23.54 -8.85 -10.30
CA ASP A 152 23.21 -8.24 -11.60
C ASP A 152 22.01 -7.29 -11.43
N PRO A 153 22.17 -5.97 -11.60
CA PRO A 153 21.09 -5.00 -11.40
C PRO A 153 19.86 -5.27 -12.28
N VAL A 154 20.06 -5.84 -13.48
CA VAL A 154 18.97 -6.15 -14.42
C VAL A 154 18.08 -7.25 -13.84
N ARG A 155 18.70 -8.31 -13.32
CA ARG A 155 17.96 -9.45 -12.77
C ARG A 155 17.39 -9.16 -11.39
N ALA A 156 18.08 -8.34 -10.60
CA ALA A 156 17.56 -7.81 -9.34
C ALA A 156 16.29 -6.98 -9.57
N ILE A 157 16.29 -6.03 -10.51
CA ILE A 157 15.08 -5.26 -10.86
C ILE A 157 13.99 -6.17 -11.40
N LEU A 158 14.31 -7.19 -12.19
CA LEU A 158 13.31 -8.14 -12.70
C LEU A 158 12.60 -8.90 -11.57
N ASN A 159 13.36 -9.36 -10.57
CA ASN A 159 12.83 -10.00 -9.37
C ASN A 159 11.93 -9.04 -8.56
N LEU A 160 12.43 -7.83 -8.26
CA LEU A 160 11.66 -6.81 -7.54
C LEU A 160 10.39 -6.42 -8.29
N PHE A 161 10.48 -6.24 -9.60
CA PHE A 161 9.33 -5.89 -10.43
C PHE A 161 8.28 -7.00 -10.45
N ALA A 162 8.67 -8.27 -10.46
CA ALA A 162 7.71 -9.37 -10.39
C ALA A 162 6.95 -9.41 -9.06
N ARG A 163 7.62 -9.07 -7.96
CA ARG A 163 7.02 -8.98 -6.62
C ARG A 163 6.12 -7.74 -6.48
N TYR A 164 6.60 -6.61 -7.00
CA TYR A 164 5.88 -5.35 -7.03
C TYR A 164 4.64 -5.41 -7.91
N ARG A 165 4.75 -5.83 -9.17
CA ARG A 165 3.65 -5.70 -10.12
C ARG A 165 2.62 -6.83 -10.02
N TYR A 166 3.07 -8.06 -9.83
CA TYR A 166 2.20 -9.24 -9.87
C TYR A 166 1.88 -9.82 -8.49
N GLY A 167 2.43 -9.26 -7.42
CA GLY A 167 2.26 -9.81 -6.07
C GLY A 167 2.86 -11.19 -5.93
N THR A 168 3.97 -11.46 -6.60
CA THR A 168 4.72 -12.70 -6.39
C THR A 168 5.56 -12.57 -5.13
N ASN A 169 6.06 -13.69 -4.63
CA ASN A 169 6.90 -13.75 -3.43
C ASN A 169 8.17 -14.54 -3.77
N GLU A 170 9.11 -14.52 -2.86
CA GLU A 170 10.37 -15.23 -2.91
C GLU A 170 10.15 -16.75 -2.89
N GLU A 171 10.91 -17.45 -3.73
CA GLU A 171 10.88 -18.91 -3.83
C GLU A 171 12.05 -19.57 -3.08
N HIS A 172 12.88 -18.78 -2.38
CA HIS A 172 13.88 -19.26 -1.41
C HIS A 172 13.33 -19.24 0.02
N GLY A 173 14.00 -19.95 0.92
CA GLY A 173 13.84 -19.75 2.36
C GLY A 173 14.77 -18.64 2.87
N ASP A 174 14.60 -18.26 4.14
CA ASP A 174 15.33 -17.21 4.86
C ASP A 174 16.32 -17.77 5.87
N ILE A 175 17.43 -17.06 6.03
CA ILE A 175 18.48 -17.45 6.96
C ILE A 175 18.10 -17.14 8.40
N GLY A 176 18.28 -18.13 9.29
CA GLY A 176 17.99 -17.99 10.71
C GLY A 176 16.51 -18.00 11.08
N THR A 177 15.59 -18.23 10.13
CA THR A 177 14.15 -18.34 10.42
C THR A 177 13.66 -19.78 10.37
N GLY A 178 12.75 -20.15 11.28
CA GLY A 178 12.10 -21.47 11.27
C GLY A 178 10.86 -21.53 10.38
N GLN A 179 10.24 -20.38 10.09
CA GLN A 179 8.99 -20.28 9.32
C GLN A 179 9.22 -20.54 7.82
N PHE A 180 10.26 -19.94 7.26
CA PHE A 180 10.73 -20.19 5.90
C PHE A 180 12.21 -20.58 5.98
N PRO A 181 12.54 -21.84 6.29
CA PRO A 181 13.92 -22.20 6.56
C PRO A 181 14.76 -22.18 5.27
N TYR A 182 15.96 -21.60 5.32
CA TYR A 182 16.88 -21.56 4.16
C TYR A 182 17.23 -22.96 3.62
N PHE A 183 17.38 -23.93 4.52
CA PHE A 183 17.53 -25.35 4.20
C PHE A 183 16.38 -26.13 4.83
N HIS A 184 15.85 -27.11 4.12
CA HIS A 184 14.82 -27.99 4.66
C HIS A 184 15.17 -29.45 4.37
N VAL A 185 14.64 -30.33 5.21
CA VAL A 185 14.72 -31.78 4.99
C VAL A 185 13.58 -32.17 4.06
N LYS A 186 13.92 -32.77 2.91
CA LYS A 186 12.90 -33.44 2.12
C LYS A 186 12.38 -34.65 2.90
N PRO A 187 11.05 -34.87 2.98
CA PRO A 187 10.49 -36.08 3.60
C PRO A 187 11.04 -37.34 2.93
N SER A 188 12.11 -37.90 3.48
CA SER A 188 12.84 -39.07 3.00
C SER A 188 13.40 -39.87 4.19
N VAL A 189 13.57 -41.19 4.04
CA VAL A 189 14.07 -42.06 5.14
C VAL A 189 15.50 -41.73 5.53
N ASN A 190 16.32 -41.41 4.55
CA ASN A 190 17.62 -40.80 4.75
C ASN A 190 17.43 -39.30 4.59
N PRO A 191 17.27 -38.52 5.67
CA PRO A 191 16.98 -37.10 5.56
C PRO A 191 18.09 -36.42 4.76
N VAL A 192 17.75 -35.96 3.56
CA VAL A 192 18.64 -35.15 2.75
C VAL A 192 18.25 -33.70 2.94
N TRP A 193 19.17 -32.93 3.50
CA TRP A 193 19.05 -31.49 3.56
C TRP A 193 19.24 -30.90 2.16
N THR A 194 18.28 -30.09 1.74
CA THR A 194 18.32 -29.38 0.47
C THR A 194 18.08 -27.89 0.70
N VAL A 195 18.44 -27.08 -0.30
CA VAL A 195 18.12 -25.66 -0.30
C VAL A 195 16.62 -25.49 -0.57
N THR A 196 15.97 -24.63 0.21
CA THR A 196 14.57 -24.26 -0.04
C THR A 196 14.51 -23.43 -1.31
N GLY A 197 13.80 -23.91 -2.32
CA GLY A 197 13.89 -23.37 -3.67
C GLY A 197 12.78 -23.86 -4.59
N CYS A 198 12.55 -23.12 -5.68
CA CYS A 198 11.63 -23.56 -6.72
C CYS A 198 12.12 -24.81 -7.46
N SER A 199 13.39 -24.85 -7.85
CA SER A 199 13.90 -25.91 -8.73
C SER A 199 14.74 -26.91 -7.95
N GLU A 200 14.31 -28.17 -7.94
CA GLU A 200 14.92 -29.23 -7.13
C GLU A 200 16.31 -29.68 -7.60
N ASN A 201 16.64 -29.42 -8.87
CA ASN A 201 17.85 -29.91 -9.53
C ASN A 201 18.93 -28.83 -9.71
N LEU A 202 18.79 -27.69 -9.01
CA LEU A 202 19.82 -26.66 -9.06
C LEU A 202 21.11 -27.19 -8.39
N GLU A 203 22.09 -27.57 -9.20
CA GLU A 203 23.41 -28.01 -8.74
C GLU A 203 24.22 -26.87 -8.07
N GLY A 204 24.91 -27.18 -6.97
CA GLY A 204 25.73 -26.24 -6.21
C GLY A 204 26.29 -26.84 -4.92
N ASP A 205 27.10 -26.06 -4.21
CA ASP A 205 27.75 -26.46 -2.97
C ASP A 205 27.15 -25.72 -1.77
N ILE A 206 27.02 -26.42 -0.63
CA ILE A 206 26.67 -25.79 0.66
C ILE A 206 27.96 -25.46 1.40
N LEU A 207 28.24 -24.17 1.54
CA LEU A 207 29.50 -23.64 2.06
C LEU A 207 29.22 -22.61 3.16
N THR A 208 30.26 -22.21 3.90
CA THR A 208 30.15 -21.09 4.82
C THR A 208 29.80 -19.80 4.07
N ARG A 209 29.37 -18.76 4.80
CA ARG A 209 29.21 -17.41 4.24
C ARG A 209 30.46 -16.91 3.52
N GLN A 210 31.66 -17.34 3.91
CA GLN A 210 32.91 -16.97 3.23
C GLN A 210 33.24 -17.86 2.02
N GLY A 211 32.38 -18.83 1.69
CA GLY A 211 32.59 -19.77 0.57
C GLY A 211 33.60 -20.87 0.88
N GLN A 212 33.77 -21.21 2.16
CA GLN A 212 34.69 -22.27 2.60
C GLN A 212 33.90 -23.52 2.97
N SER A 213 34.49 -24.70 2.76
CA SER A 213 33.92 -25.94 3.27
C SER A 213 34.03 -25.98 4.80
N SER A 214 32.96 -26.39 5.48
CA SER A 214 32.91 -26.51 6.93
C SER A 214 32.04 -27.70 7.34
N PRO A 215 32.39 -28.44 8.42
CA PRO A 215 31.50 -29.45 8.99
C PRO A 215 30.13 -28.90 9.39
N ASP A 216 30.05 -27.61 9.78
CA ASP A 216 28.79 -26.93 10.10
C ASP A 216 27.84 -26.85 8.89
N CYS A 217 28.36 -27.03 7.67
CA CYS A 217 27.64 -26.88 6.41
C CYS A 217 27.46 -28.19 5.64
N ASP A 218 27.70 -29.33 6.30
CA ASP A 218 27.51 -30.65 5.69
C ASP A 218 26.01 -30.99 5.60
N PRO A 219 25.43 -31.13 4.39
CA PRO A 219 24.03 -31.56 4.23
C PRO A 219 23.75 -32.97 4.75
N LYS A 220 24.79 -33.74 5.09
CA LYS A 220 24.68 -35.09 5.66
C LYS A 220 24.71 -35.11 7.19
N SER A 221 24.87 -33.95 7.84
CA SER A 221 24.81 -33.88 9.30
C SER A 221 23.38 -34.16 9.78
N ASN A 222 23.24 -34.69 11.00
CA ASN A 222 21.91 -35.01 11.56
C ASN A 222 21.03 -33.76 11.72
N ASP A 223 21.63 -32.64 12.13
CA ASP A 223 20.96 -31.36 12.36
C ASP A 223 20.91 -30.47 11.11
N GLY A 224 21.53 -30.92 10.01
CA GLY A 224 21.65 -30.20 8.76
C GLY A 224 22.71 -29.11 8.74
N PRO A 225 22.86 -28.43 7.58
CA PRO A 225 23.66 -27.23 7.49
C PRO A 225 23.11 -26.17 8.44
N ASN A 226 23.99 -25.58 9.25
CA ASN A 226 23.62 -24.50 10.14
C ASN A 226 23.14 -23.29 9.32
N SER A 227 21.84 -22.99 9.40
CA SER A 227 21.20 -21.94 8.60
C SER A 227 21.78 -20.55 8.85
N GLU A 228 22.34 -20.27 10.02
CA GLU A 228 23.00 -18.99 10.32
C GLU A 228 24.40 -18.91 9.70
N LYS A 229 25.14 -20.03 9.59
CA LYS A 229 26.55 -20.03 9.16
C LYS A 229 26.78 -20.45 7.71
N CYS A 230 25.80 -21.14 7.12
CA CYS A 230 25.92 -21.81 5.83
C CYS A 230 25.02 -21.20 4.77
N ARG A 231 25.38 -21.41 3.51
CA ARG A 231 24.65 -20.92 2.33
C ARG A 231 24.82 -21.86 1.15
N PHE A 232 23.92 -21.75 0.18
CA PHE A 232 24.00 -22.47 -1.08
C PHE A 232 24.69 -21.60 -2.14
N ILE A 233 25.69 -22.14 -2.83
CA ILE A 233 26.38 -21.49 -3.95
C ILE A 233 26.09 -22.30 -5.22
N PRO A 234 25.25 -21.77 -6.15
CA PRO A 234 24.99 -22.43 -7.41
C PRO A 234 26.30 -22.67 -8.19
N SER A 235 26.40 -23.81 -8.86
CA SER A 235 27.50 -24.07 -9.79
C SER A 235 27.50 -23.03 -10.93
N ALA A 236 28.69 -22.72 -11.46
CA ALA A 236 28.84 -21.71 -12.52
C ALA A 236 28.07 -22.04 -13.81
N THR A 237 27.78 -23.32 -14.02
CA THR A 237 26.93 -23.87 -15.08
C THR A 237 25.89 -24.79 -14.44
N ASN A 238 24.66 -24.71 -14.89
CA ASN A 238 23.54 -25.50 -14.42
C ASN A 238 22.67 -25.99 -15.59
N SER A 239 21.98 -27.11 -15.41
CA SER A 239 20.99 -27.59 -16.38
C SER A 239 19.61 -26.96 -16.19
N VAL A 240 19.40 -26.28 -15.05
CA VAL A 240 18.16 -25.63 -14.67
C VAL A 240 18.16 -24.15 -15.09
N ASN A 241 17.09 -23.72 -15.78
CA ASN A 241 16.90 -22.33 -16.24
C ASN A 241 15.90 -21.50 -15.40
N THR A 242 15.37 -22.07 -14.31
CA THR A 242 14.43 -21.43 -13.37
C THR A 242 14.99 -21.45 -11.94
N SER A 243 14.62 -20.54 -11.04
CA SER A 243 13.66 -19.44 -11.17
C SER A 243 14.29 -18.09 -10.87
N LEU A 244 13.85 -17.06 -11.58
CA LEU A 244 14.17 -15.65 -11.30
C LEU A 244 13.71 -15.19 -9.90
N ASN A 245 12.77 -15.89 -9.26
CA ASN A 245 12.35 -15.64 -7.87
C ASN A 245 13.11 -16.48 -6.83
N PHE A 246 14.09 -17.29 -7.27
CA PHE A 246 14.89 -18.14 -6.41
C PHE A 246 16.36 -17.70 -6.34
N PHE A 247 17.11 -17.83 -7.44
CA PHE A 247 18.52 -17.42 -7.54
C PHE A 247 18.73 -16.62 -8.83
N PRO A 248 18.21 -15.38 -8.94
CA PRO A 248 18.25 -14.63 -10.19
C PRO A 248 19.66 -14.40 -10.73
N TRP A 249 20.73 -14.37 -9.92
CA TRP A 249 22.12 -14.20 -10.40
C TRP A 249 22.77 -15.46 -10.96
N ALA A 250 22.16 -16.64 -10.87
CA ALA A 250 22.72 -17.86 -11.48
C ALA A 250 22.67 -17.76 -13.00
N ASN A 251 23.81 -17.89 -13.69
CA ASN A 251 23.97 -17.54 -15.12
C ASN A 251 22.87 -18.13 -16.02
N ASP A 252 22.52 -19.40 -15.81
CA ASP A 252 21.57 -20.13 -16.66
C ASP A 252 20.09 -19.85 -16.32
N VAL A 253 19.81 -19.22 -15.17
CA VAL A 253 18.46 -18.82 -14.76
C VAL A 253 17.98 -17.63 -15.60
N THR A 254 16.93 -17.85 -16.38
CA THR A 254 16.38 -16.88 -17.35
C THR A 254 14.85 -16.81 -17.32
N GLU A 255 14.18 -17.75 -16.66
CA GLU A 255 12.72 -17.87 -16.65
C GLU A 255 12.16 -17.90 -15.22
N PHE A 256 10.88 -17.52 -15.09
CA PHE A 256 10.11 -17.79 -13.88
C PHE A 256 9.69 -19.26 -13.86
N CYS A 257 9.58 -19.84 -12.66
CA CYS A 257 9.01 -21.16 -12.53
C CYS A 257 7.56 -21.23 -13.04
N ASP A 258 7.26 -22.32 -13.74
CA ASP A 258 5.91 -22.69 -14.16
C ASP A 258 5.48 -24.03 -13.56
N GLU A 259 4.27 -24.48 -13.88
CA GLU A 259 3.66 -25.69 -13.30
C GLU A 259 4.48 -26.97 -13.52
N THR A 260 5.45 -26.98 -14.45
CA THR A 260 6.28 -28.14 -14.75
C THR A 260 7.64 -28.12 -14.03
N THR A 261 8.12 -26.93 -13.67
CA THR A 261 9.43 -26.74 -13.03
C THR A 261 9.32 -26.43 -11.53
N HIS A 262 8.09 -26.17 -11.04
CA HIS A 262 7.81 -25.69 -9.71
C HIS A 262 7.85 -26.78 -8.63
N ASN A 263 8.60 -26.54 -7.56
CA ASN A 263 8.56 -27.38 -6.36
C ASN A 263 7.47 -26.88 -5.40
N HIS A 264 6.31 -27.54 -5.45
CA HIS A 264 5.17 -27.26 -4.58
C HIS A 264 5.44 -27.63 -3.10
N GLU A 265 6.44 -28.47 -2.80
CA GLU A 265 6.74 -28.92 -1.43
C GLU A 265 7.69 -28.00 -0.68
N ALA A 266 8.39 -27.09 -1.37
CA ALA A 266 9.37 -26.21 -0.75
C ALA A 266 8.70 -25.26 0.26
N PRO A 267 9.21 -25.15 1.51
CA PRO A 267 8.67 -24.26 2.52
C PRO A 267 9.15 -22.82 2.30
N ASN A 268 8.76 -22.22 1.17
CA ASN A 268 9.04 -20.83 0.81
C ASN A 268 7.79 -19.94 0.91
N ARG A 269 8.03 -18.63 0.91
CA ARG A 269 6.99 -17.59 1.05
C ARG A 269 5.99 -17.66 -0.12
N HIS A 270 6.46 -17.89 -1.34
CA HIS A 270 5.61 -18.06 -2.52
C HIS A 270 4.59 -19.18 -2.36
N ASN A 271 5.01 -20.39 -2.02
CA ASN A 271 4.12 -21.53 -1.88
C ASN A 271 3.05 -21.28 -0.82
N LEU A 272 3.45 -20.77 0.34
CA LEU A 272 2.50 -20.48 1.41
C LEU A 272 1.44 -19.47 0.96
N TRP A 273 1.84 -18.31 0.43
CA TRP A 273 0.90 -17.21 0.16
C TRP A 273 0.17 -17.31 -1.18
N CYS A 274 0.77 -17.98 -2.16
CA CYS A 274 0.19 -18.17 -3.50
C CYS A 274 -0.62 -19.46 -3.63
N GLY A 275 -0.78 -20.23 -2.56
CA GLY A 275 -1.52 -21.50 -2.58
C GLY A 275 -0.78 -22.56 -3.39
N HIS A 276 0.55 -22.59 -3.25
CA HIS A 276 1.48 -23.48 -3.95
C HIS A 276 1.49 -23.32 -5.47
N ARG A 277 0.83 -22.32 -6.03
CA ARG A 277 0.96 -21.98 -7.45
C ARG A 277 2.37 -21.50 -7.74
N SER A 278 2.81 -21.70 -8.97
CA SER A 278 4.06 -21.16 -9.51
C SER A 278 3.98 -19.66 -9.77
N VAL A 279 5.14 -19.00 -9.83
CA VAL A 279 5.21 -17.57 -10.17
C VAL A 279 4.55 -17.29 -11.52
N TRP A 280 4.73 -18.17 -12.51
CA TRP A 280 4.12 -18.00 -13.83
C TRP A 280 2.58 -18.12 -13.83
N GLU A 281 2.00 -18.98 -13.01
CA GLU A 281 0.54 -19.02 -12.80
C GLU A 281 0.02 -17.69 -12.25
N VAL A 282 0.70 -17.15 -11.22
CA VAL A 282 0.34 -15.85 -10.64
C VAL A 282 0.41 -14.73 -11.68
N ILE A 283 1.48 -14.68 -12.49
CA ILE A 283 1.62 -13.69 -13.57
C ILE A 283 0.50 -13.84 -14.60
N ARG A 284 0.15 -15.07 -15.02
CA ARG A 284 -0.90 -15.32 -16.02
C ARG A 284 -2.30 -14.98 -15.53
N GLU A 285 -2.52 -15.01 -14.23
CA GLU A 285 -3.80 -14.66 -13.61
C GLU A 285 -3.86 -13.21 -13.16
N SER A 286 -2.81 -12.42 -13.37
CA SER A 286 -2.80 -11.00 -13.03
C SER A 286 -3.74 -10.18 -13.93
N ASP A 287 -4.25 -9.07 -13.40
CA ASP A 287 -5.08 -8.13 -14.18
C ASP A 287 -4.36 -7.62 -15.42
N ASP A 288 -3.05 -7.42 -15.35
CA ASP A 288 -2.21 -7.02 -16.50
C ASP A 288 -2.26 -8.03 -17.64
N TYR A 289 -2.26 -9.32 -17.29
CA TYR A 289 -2.35 -10.38 -18.27
C TYR A 289 -3.69 -10.37 -19.00
N TYR A 290 -4.78 -10.02 -18.30
CA TYR A 290 -6.12 -9.91 -18.89
C TYR A 290 -6.35 -8.60 -19.64
N GLN A 291 -5.73 -7.49 -19.22
CA GLN A 291 -5.84 -6.18 -19.86
C GLN A 291 -5.08 -6.10 -21.19
N THR A 292 -4.02 -6.89 -21.33
CA THR A 292 -3.25 -6.99 -22.57
C THR A 292 -3.96 -7.86 -23.60
N VAL A 293 -4.13 -7.32 -24.81
CA VAL A 293 -4.87 -7.97 -25.90
C VAL A 293 -4.00 -8.03 -27.15
N GLY A 294 -3.70 -9.23 -27.63
CA GLY A 294 -2.93 -9.41 -28.87
C GLY A 294 -2.06 -10.65 -28.86
N ARG A 295 -1.59 -11.04 -30.04
CA ARG A 295 -0.48 -12.00 -30.18
C ARG A 295 0.78 -11.35 -29.59
N PRO A 296 1.69 -12.10 -28.96
CA PRO A 296 2.98 -11.57 -28.54
C PRO A 296 3.66 -10.82 -29.69
N LEU A 297 4.28 -9.69 -29.38
CA LEU A 297 4.96 -8.87 -30.38
C LEU A 297 6.11 -9.67 -31.01
N ASP A 298 6.32 -9.49 -32.31
CA ASP A 298 7.42 -10.17 -33.01
C ASP A 298 8.78 -9.61 -32.56
N ASP A 299 8.85 -8.28 -32.38
CA ASP A 299 10.02 -7.52 -31.94
C ASP A 299 9.72 -6.68 -30.67
N LEU A 300 10.76 -6.39 -29.88
CA LEU A 300 10.68 -5.54 -28.69
C LEU A 300 10.54 -4.06 -29.12
N PRO A 301 9.51 -3.33 -28.65
CA PRO A 301 9.37 -1.89 -28.93
C PRO A 301 10.48 -1.04 -28.32
N ASP A 302 10.76 0.11 -28.96
CA ASP A 302 11.68 1.10 -28.42
C ASP A 302 11.13 1.75 -27.14
N MET A 303 12.01 1.94 -26.17
CA MET A 303 11.70 2.56 -24.88
C MET A 303 12.10 4.04 -24.87
N THR A 304 11.23 4.90 -24.33
CA THR A 304 11.54 6.32 -24.10
C THR A 304 12.07 6.57 -22.69
N PHE A 305 13.03 7.49 -22.56
CA PHE A 305 13.61 7.87 -21.27
C PHE A 305 13.63 9.39 -21.14
N LYS A 306 13.10 9.92 -20.04
CA LYS A 306 12.97 11.36 -19.79
C LYS A 306 13.39 11.69 -18.38
N VAL A 307 14.20 12.75 -18.23
CA VAL A 307 14.62 13.27 -16.92
C VAL A 307 13.83 14.53 -16.59
N VAL A 308 13.29 14.58 -15.37
CA VAL A 308 12.49 15.69 -14.85
C VAL A 308 13.02 16.16 -13.50
N LYS A 309 12.73 17.42 -13.18
CA LYS A 309 12.98 18.04 -11.87
C LYS A 309 11.70 18.70 -11.38
N ASN A 310 11.53 18.79 -10.06
CA ASN A 310 10.43 19.53 -9.48
C ASN A 310 10.37 20.98 -10.02
N SER A 311 9.24 21.64 -9.86
CA SER A 311 9.19 23.08 -10.12
C SER A 311 9.96 23.81 -9.01
N GLN A 312 10.63 24.91 -9.34
CA GLN A 312 11.17 25.82 -8.32
C GLN A 312 10.10 26.79 -7.80
N LYS A 313 8.93 26.77 -8.44
CA LYS A 313 7.74 27.55 -8.09
C LYS A 313 6.75 26.70 -7.29
N PRO A 314 6.03 27.28 -6.32
CA PRO A 314 5.01 26.56 -5.57
C PRO A 314 4.00 25.87 -6.48
N LEU A 315 3.51 24.70 -6.05
CA LEU A 315 2.38 24.05 -6.70
C LEU A 315 1.12 24.92 -6.57
N LEU A 316 0.28 24.95 -7.59
CA LEU A 316 -1.04 25.57 -7.52
C LEU A 316 -2.12 24.50 -7.52
N TYR A 317 -3.02 24.53 -6.55
CA TYR A 317 -4.24 23.75 -6.57
C TYR A 317 -5.45 24.68 -6.56
N ILE A 318 -6.34 24.56 -7.56
CA ILE A 318 -7.60 25.31 -7.62
C ILE A 318 -8.73 24.36 -7.22
N LEU A 319 -9.41 24.64 -6.11
CA LEU A 319 -10.53 23.83 -5.62
C LEU A 319 -11.85 24.55 -5.85
N LEU A 320 -12.72 23.97 -6.68
CA LEU A 320 -14.00 24.58 -7.08
C LEU A 320 -15.19 23.86 -6.45
N ASP A 321 -16.05 24.65 -5.80
CA ASP A 321 -17.36 24.17 -5.32
C ASP A 321 -18.34 24.05 -6.51
N LYS A 322 -18.88 22.84 -6.72
CA LYS A 322 -19.90 22.51 -7.74
C LYS A 322 -21.32 22.51 -7.17
N GLY A 323 -21.48 22.99 -5.95
CA GLY A 323 -22.71 23.06 -5.20
C GLY A 323 -23.80 23.92 -5.81
N ARG A 324 -25.03 23.65 -5.37
CA ARG A 324 -26.18 24.49 -5.71
C ARG A 324 -25.92 25.95 -5.35
N THR A 325 -26.34 26.87 -6.21
CA THR A 325 -26.18 28.30 -5.97
C THR A 325 -27.40 29.13 -6.38
N SER A 326 -27.64 30.21 -5.64
CA SER A 326 -28.64 31.25 -5.91
C SER A 326 -28.03 32.54 -6.48
N THR A 327 -26.70 32.57 -6.66
CA THR A 327 -25.98 33.72 -7.23
C THR A 327 -26.43 33.99 -8.67
N SER A 328 -26.56 35.26 -9.07
CA SER A 328 -26.98 35.61 -10.43
C SER A 328 -25.93 35.25 -11.48
N SER A 329 -26.37 34.98 -12.72
CA SER A 329 -25.49 34.71 -13.86
C SER A 329 -24.46 35.80 -14.09
N GLU A 330 -24.84 37.07 -13.96
CA GLU A 330 -23.91 38.19 -14.25
C GLU A 330 -22.73 38.24 -13.27
N ILE A 331 -22.93 37.80 -12.02
CA ILE A 331 -21.86 37.73 -11.02
C ILE A 331 -20.99 36.51 -11.28
N LEU A 332 -21.60 35.35 -11.57
CA LEU A 332 -20.87 34.12 -11.88
C LEU A 332 -20.01 34.28 -13.14
N ASP A 333 -20.53 34.91 -14.19
CA ASP A 333 -19.81 35.20 -15.43
C ASP A 333 -18.59 36.08 -15.16
N GLN A 334 -18.69 37.08 -14.28
CA GLN A 334 -17.56 37.93 -13.89
C GLN A 334 -16.48 37.12 -13.16
N ILE A 335 -16.88 36.22 -12.26
CA ILE A 335 -15.95 35.35 -11.52
C ILE A 335 -15.24 34.39 -12.48
N VAL A 336 -15.99 33.75 -13.38
CA VAL A 336 -15.47 32.86 -14.43
C VAL A 336 -14.45 33.60 -15.29
N GLN A 337 -14.78 34.80 -15.77
CA GLN A 337 -13.88 35.60 -16.60
C GLN A 337 -12.57 35.95 -15.87
N CYS A 338 -12.62 36.36 -14.60
CA CYS A 338 -11.42 36.66 -13.82
C CYS A 338 -10.55 35.42 -13.60
N LEU A 339 -11.15 34.28 -13.25
CA LEU A 339 -10.42 33.03 -13.03
C LEU A 339 -9.82 32.48 -14.33
N GLN A 340 -10.54 32.55 -15.45
CA GLN A 340 -10.03 32.19 -16.78
C GLN A 340 -8.87 33.09 -17.20
N ALA A 341 -8.97 34.39 -16.96
CA ALA A 341 -7.89 35.33 -17.22
C ALA A 341 -6.66 35.05 -16.34
N PHE A 342 -6.85 34.61 -15.10
CA PHE A 342 -5.77 34.21 -14.20
C PHE A 342 -5.03 32.97 -14.70
N VAL A 343 -5.74 31.87 -15.02
CA VAL A 343 -5.09 30.63 -15.50
C VAL A 343 -4.52 30.73 -16.92
N SER A 344 -4.94 31.74 -17.67
CA SER A 344 -4.43 32.01 -19.03
C SER A 344 -3.38 33.12 -19.08
N ASP A 345 -2.94 33.65 -17.93
CA ASP A 345 -1.98 34.75 -17.89
C ASP A 345 -0.58 34.29 -18.31
N THR A 346 -0.14 34.73 -19.49
CA THR A 346 1.17 34.38 -20.05
C THR A 346 2.34 35.01 -19.30
N ASN A 347 2.10 35.94 -18.38
CA ASN A 347 3.15 36.54 -17.54
C ASN A 347 3.50 35.66 -16.33
N LEU A 348 2.71 34.64 -16.03
CA LEU A 348 3.03 33.70 -14.96
C LEU A 348 4.22 32.80 -15.36
N PRO A 349 5.10 32.45 -14.40
CA PRO A 349 6.20 31.51 -14.64
C PRO A 349 5.73 30.21 -15.32
N GLN A 350 6.48 29.76 -16.33
CA GLN A 350 6.06 28.64 -17.18
C GLN A 350 6.09 27.28 -16.46
N ASP A 351 6.84 27.18 -15.38
CA ASP A 351 7.08 25.97 -14.60
C ASP A 351 6.09 25.78 -13.44
N ILE A 352 5.11 26.69 -13.23
CA ILE A 352 4.06 26.50 -12.22
C ILE A 352 3.21 25.28 -12.57
N VAL A 353 3.32 24.23 -11.76
CA VAL A 353 2.55 23.01 -11.91
C VAL A 353 1.21 23.19 -11.19
N THR A 354 0.12 23.01 -11.94
CA THR A 354 -1.25 23.31 -11.52
C THR A 354 -2.15 22.08 -11.63
N ALA A 355 -3.01 21.89 -10.64
CA ALA A 355 -4.20 21.05 -10.73
C ALA A 355 -5.46 21.84 -10.41
N ILE A 356 -6.58 21.31 -10.88
CA ILE A 356 -7.91 21.83 -10.56
C ILE A 356 -8.80 20.67 -10.15
N GLY A 357 -9.50 20.83 -9.03
CA GLY A 357 -10.41 19.84 -8.49
C GLY A 357 -11.80 20.42 -8.27
N THR A 358 -12.83 19.58 -8.33
CA THR A 358 -14.22 19.96 -8.04
C THR A 358 -14.78 19.13 -6.90
N PHE A 359 -15.66 19.72 -6.10
CA PHE A 359 -16.34 19.03 -5.01
C PHE A 359 -17.80 19.49 -4.86
N PRO A 360 -18.70 18.64 -4.33
CA PRO A 360 -18.48 17.24 -3.94
C PRO A 360 -18.50 16.27 -5.13
N GLN A 361 -17.67 15.23 -5.17
CA GLN A 361 -17.76 14.18 -6.20
C GLN A 361 -19.09 13.39 -6.11
N SER A 362 -19.63 12.93 -7.25
CA SER A 362 -20.82 12.05 -7.27
C SER A 362 -20.39 10.63 -6.90
N SER A 363 -21.16 9.94 -6.05
CA SER A 363 -20.84 8.58 -5.56
C SER A 363 -20.89 7.48 -6.63
N SER A 364 -21.15 7.82 -7.89
CA SER A 364 -21.33 6.87 -9.00
C SER A 364 -20.03 6.20 -9.49
N ASP A 365 -18.86 6.77 -9.19
CA ASP A 365 -17.60 6.38 -9.84
C ASP A 365 -16.76 5.35 -9.06
N ARG A 366 -17.25 4.87 -7.91
CA ARG A 366 -16.56 3.90 -7.02
C ARG A 366 -15.17 4.33 -6.51
N SER A 367 -14.68 5.52 -6.87
CA SER A 367 -13.58 6.21 -6.17
C SER A 367 -14.18 7.06 -5.06
N HIS A 368 -13.82 6.82 -3.80
CA HIS A 368 -14.39 7.52 -2.64
C HIS A 368 -13.54 8.68 -2.15
N PHE A 369 -12.92 9.35 -3.11
CA PHE A 369 -12.44 10.70 -2.96
C PHE A 369 -13.64 11.67 -2.99
N TYR A 370 -13.65 12.61 -2.06
CA TYR A 370 -14.64 13.68 -2.01
C TYR A 370 -14.36 14.76 -3.05
N VAL A 371 -13.09 14.91 -3.43
CA VAL A 371 -12.61 15.84 -4.45
C VAL A 371 -12.29 15.08 -5.73
N ASN A 372 -12.99 15.42 -6.80
CA ASN A 372 -12.66 14.96 -8.13
C ASN A 372 -11.54 15.83 -8.71
N GLU A 373 -10.36 15.28 -8.95
CA GLU A 373 -9.33 15.98 -9.73
C GLU A 373 -9.73 15.97 -11.20
N GLU A 374 -9.90 17.16 -11.80
CA GLU A 374 -10.36 17.28 -13.19
C GLU A 374 -9.17 17.07 -14.14
N GLY A 375 -8.74 15.81 -14.19
CA GLY A 375 -7.61 15.22 -14.91
C GLY A 375 -6.22 15.65 -14.38
N GLU A 376 -5.19 15.29 -15.14
CA GLU A 376 -3.80 15.35 -14.68
C GLU A 376 -3.25 16.76 -14.40
N TRP A 377 -2.32 16.81 -13.46
CA TRP A 377 -1.47 17.97 -13.17
C TRP A 377 -0.66 18.34 -14.41
N SER A 378 -0.59 19.63 -14.71
CA SER A 378 0.14 20.15 -15.87
C SER A 378 0.70 21.53 -15.56
N THR A 379 1.63 22.02 -16.37
CA THR A 379 2.05 23.42 -16.22
C THR A 379 0.88 24.35 -16.49
N ILE A 380 0.79 25.47 -15.77
CA ILE A 380 -0.34 26.40 -15.86
C ILE A 380 -0.61 26.82 -17.31
N GLN A 381 0.45 27.00 -18.10
CA GLN A 381 0.36 27.38 -19.50
C GLN A 381 -0.17 26.25 -20.40
N SER A 382 0.36 25.03 -20.25
CA SER A 382 -0.08 23.88 -21.06
C SER A 382 -1.50 23.42 -20.71
N GLY A 383 -1.89 23.52 -19.44
CA GLY A 383 -3.23 23.18 -18.95
C GLY A 383 -4.27 24.30 -19.07
N SER A 384 -3.88 25.53 -19.40
CA SER A 384 -4.74 26.74 -19.38
C SER A 384 -6.12 26.57 -20.02
N ALA A 385 -6.19 25.96 -21.20
CA ALA A 385 -7.45 25.70 -21.92
C ALA A 385 -8.36 24.74 -21.15
N LYS A 386 -7.78 23.68 -20.58
CA LYS A 386 -8.50 22.68 -19.77
C LYS A 386 -8.98 23.29 -18.46
N PHE A 387 -8.12 24.03 -17.76
CA PHE A 387 -8.49 24.73 -16.52
C PHE A 387 -9.62 25.73 -16.77
N SER A 388 -9.53 26.51 -17.86
CA SER A 388 -10.58 27.46 -18.25
C SER A 388 -11.92 26.78 -18.52
N ASN A 389 -11.91 25.61 -19.17
CA ASN A 389 -13.11 24.82 -19.43
C ASN A 389 -13.71 24.25 -18.14
N VAL A 390 -12.89 23.74 -17.22
CA VAL A 390 -13.35 23.23 -15.91
C VAL A 390 -13.96 24.35 -15.08
N ILE A 391 -13.31 25.52 -15.01
CA ILE A 391 -13.82 26.72 -14.32
C ILE A 391 -15.20 27.09 -14.86
N GLN A 392 -15.33 27.16 -16.19
CA GLN A 392 -16.59 27.51 -16.85
C GLN A 392 -17.70 26.50 -16.53
N THR A 393 -17.46 25.23 -16.88
CA THR A 393 -18.45 24.16 -16.74
C THR A 393 -18.87 23.92 -15.29
N THR A 394 -17.97 24.16 -14.34
CA THR A 394 -18.29 24.04 -12.91
C THR A 394 -19.11 25.24 -12.46
N LEU A 395 -18.61 26.48 -12.64
CA LEU A 395 -19.19 27.70 -12.06
C LEU A 395 -20.48 28.18 -12.71
N GLU A 396 -20.71 27.87 -13.99
CA GLU A 396 -21.97 28.18 -14.69
C GLU A 396 -23.10 27.18 -14.37
N HIS A 397 -22.81 26.07 -13.66
CA HIS A 397 -23.83 25.09 -13.28
C HIS A 397 -24.57 25.50 -12.00
N TYR A 398 -25.91 25.54 -12.04
CA TYR A 398 -26.76 25.99 -10.93
C TYR A 398 -27.32 24.85 -10.06
N ASP A 399 -27.53 23.66 -10.65
CA ASP A 399 -28.24 22.54 -10.04
C ASP A 399 -27.29 21.52 -9.38
N GLY A 400 -26.35 22.02 -8.57
CA GLY A 400 -25.40 21.19 -7.83
C GLY A 400 -25.96 20.51 -6.58
N PRO A 401 -25.17 19.66 -5.91
CA PRO A 401 -25.53 19.06 -4.62
C PRO A 401 -25.71 20.11 -3.51
N VAL A 402 -26.68 19.85 -2.64
CA VAL A 402 -27.05 20.75 -1.54
C VAL A 402 -26.18 20.52 -0.30
N VAL A 403 -25.83 19.26 -0.03
CA VAL A 403 -24.94 18.84 1.07
C VAL A 403 -23.50 18.84 0.57
N ARG A 404 -22.62 19.53 1.31
CA ARG A 404 -21.22 19.80 0.97
C ARG A 404 -20.37 19.89 2.23
N ASP A 405 -19.30 19.13 2.29
CA ASP A 405 -18.28 19.15 3.32
C ASP A 405 -17.01 19.76 2.73
N PHE A 406 -16.97 21.09 2.70
CA PHE A 406 -15.79 21.79 2.19
C PHE A 406 -14.55 21.55 3.07
N GLY A 407 -14.77 21.16 4.33
CA GLY A 407 -13.70 20.79 5.23
C GLY A 407 -12.98 19.53 4.78
N LEU A 408 -13.76 18.49 4.50
CA LEU A 408 -13.24 17.28 3.89
C LEU A 408 -12.54 17.56 2.55
N ALA A 409 -13.10 18.45 1.73
CA ALA A 409 -12.51 18.82 0.45
C ALA A 409 -11.12 19.47 0.62
N ILE A 410 -10.97 20.41 1.56
CA ILE A 410 -9.68 21.04 1.86
C ILE A 410 -8.70 20.01 2.41
N GLN A 411 -9.13 19.19 3.37
CA GLN A 411 -8.30 18.14 3.96
C GLN A 411 -7.73 17.21 2.89
N GLU A 412 -8.58 16.68 2.01
CA GLU A 412 -8.15 15.76 0.97
C GLU A 412 -7.19 16.41 -0.04
N VAL A 413 -7.43 17.68 -0.42
CA VAL A 413 -6.50 18.43 -1.29
C VAL A 413 -5.15 18.61 -0.62
N VAL A 414 -5.14 18.95 0.67
CA VAL A 414 -3.90 19.15 1.43
C VAL A 414 -3.13 17.85 1.57
N GLU A 415 -3.80 16.73 1.83
CA GLU A 415 -3.19 15.39 1.87
C GLU A 415 -2.62 14.99 0.50
N LYS A 416 -3.34 15.25 -0.61
CA LYS A 416 -2.85 15.03 -1.98
C LYS A 416 -1.61 15.87 -2.29
N ILE A 417 -1.59 17.13 -1.88
CA ILE A 417 -0.45 18.04 -2.06
C ILE A 417 0.75 17.58 -1.21
N ARG A 418 0.50 17.22 0.05
CA ARG A 418 1.51 16.70 0.98
C ARG A 418 2.23 15.48 0.40
N ALA A 419 1.46 14.54 -0.17
CA ALA A 419 2.01 13.36 -0.84
C ALA A 419 2.98 13.72 -1.98
N ARG A 420 2.98 14.95 -2.52
CA ARG A 420 3.92 15.34 -3.57
C ARG A 420 5.30 15.75 -3.04
N ARG A 421 5.43 16.07 -1.74
CA ARG A 421 6.66 16.57 -1.09
C ARG A 421 7.36 17.68 -1.87
N HIS A 422 6.59 18.64 -2.39
CA HIS A 422 7.14 19.69 -3.24
C HIS A 422 7.95 20.72 -2.43
N ALA A 423 9.25 20.86 -2.73
CA ALA A 423 10.16 21.69 -1.94
C ALA A 423 9.78 23.18 -1.88
N ALA A 424 9.22 23.72 -2.96
CA ALA A 424 8.75 25.12 -2.99
C ALA A 424 7.40 25.34 -2.28
N GLY A 425 6.85 24.30 -1.66
CA GLY A 425 5.52 24.33 -1.05
C GLY A 425 4.40 24.50 -2.06
N SER A 426 3.27 25.03 -1.60
CA SER A 426 1.99 24.95 -2.32
C SER A 426 1.07 26.12 -2.02
N ILE A 427 0.29 26.51 -3.02
CA ILE A 427 -0.75 27.53 -2.94
C ILE A 427 -2.07 26.86 -3.30
N VAL A 428 -3.05 26.94 -2.41
CA VAL A 428 -4.40 26.40 -2.62
C VAL A 428 -5.36 27.56 -2.78
N LEU A 429 -6.04 27.64 -3.92
CA LEU A 429 -7.09 28.62 -4.19
C LEU A 429 -8.46 27.94 -4.12
N VAL A 430 -9.21 28.22 -3.06
CA VAL A 430 -10.56 27.68 -2.86
C VAL A 430 -11.60 28.67 -3.38
N VAL A 431 -12.50 28.20 -4.24
CA VAL A 431 -13.67 28.96 -4.69
C VAL A 431 -14.93 28.30 -4.12
N LYS A 432 -15.42 28.86 -3.03
CA LYS A 432 -16.55 28.32 -2.24
C LYS A 432 -17.86 29.02 -2.59
N ARG A 433 -18.96 28.26 -2.67
CA ARG A 433 -20.31 28.79 -2.86
C ARG A 433 -21.16 28.64 -1.59
N GLY A 434 -21.48 29.76 -0.95
CA GLY A 434 -22.46 29.86 0.14
C GLY A 434 -22.35 28.83 1.26
N ALA A 435 -23.44 28.68 2.02
CA ALA A 435 -23.51 27.74 3.14
C ALA A 435 -24.06 26.38 2.70
N THR A 436 -23.75 25.36 3.49
CA THR A 436 -24.31 24.02 3.37
C THR A 436 -25.74 23.99 3.94
N GLN A 437 -26.69 23.35 3.26
CA GLN A 437 -28.05 23.20 3.78
C GLN A 437 -28.28 21.76 4.24
N ASN A 438 -28.55 21.58 5.55
CA ASN A 438 -28.82 20.30 6.24
C ASN A 438 -27.64 19.29 6.19
N GLY A 439 -27.38 18.56 7.29
CA GLY A 439 -26.33 17.52 7.37
C GLY A 439 -25.01 17.90 8.06
N PHE A 440 -24.98 19.04 8.76
CA PHE A 440 -23.82 19.54 9.53
C PHE A 440 -23.29 18.56 10.59
N GLU A 441 -24.12 17.62 11.06
CA GLU A 441 -23.70 16.61 12.04
C GLU A 441 -22.62 15.65 11.50
N HIS A 442 -22.54 15.51 10.18
CA HIS A 442 -21.58 14.67 9.48
C HIS A 442 -20.41 15.45 8.87
N SER A 443 -20.35 16.78 9.06
CA SER A 443 -19.30 17.61 8.46
C SER A 443 -17.98 17.52 9.23
N THR A 444 -16.87 17.73 8.51
CA THR A 444 -15.53 17.65 9.06
C THR A 444 -15.21 18.82 9.98
N TYR A 445 -14.75 18.51 11.20
CA TYR A 445 -14.50 19.50 12.24
C TYR A 445 -13.34 20.43 11.90
N PHE A 446 -13.44 21.68 12.36
CA PHE A 446 -12.40 22.70 12.16
C PHE A 446 -11.01 22.22 12.64
N GLY A 447 -10.94 21.64 13.83
CA GLY A 447 -9.69 21.12 14.39
C GLY A 447 -9.05 20.02 13.55
N ASP A 448 -9.87 19.19 12.89
CA ASP A 448 -9.41 18.10 12.01
C ASP A 448 -8.73 18.65 10.75
N VAL A 449 -9.35 19.65 10.11
CA VAL A 449 -8.71 20.31 8.96
C VAL A 449 -7.48 21.10 9.39
N LEU A 450 -7.55 21.75 10.55
CA LEU A 450 -6.43 22.47 11.11
C LEU A 450 -5.20 21.55 11.28
N SER A 451 -5.38 20.33 11.78
CA SER A 451 -4.28 19.35 11.88
C SER A 451 -3.67 18.97 10.53
N SER A 452 -4.43 19.03 9.45
CA SER A 452 -3.94 18.67 8.11
C SER A 452 -3.11 19.78 7.47
N ILE A 453 -3.38 21.05 7.80
CA ILE A 453 -2.67 22.21 7.23
C ILE A 453 -1.43 22.65 8.02
N GLN A 454 -1.38 22.40 9.34
CA GLN A 454 -0.37 22.99 10.23
C GLN A 454 1.06 22.43 10.06
N ASP A 455 1.18 21.24 9.49
CA ASP A 455 2.46 20.57 9.25
C ASP A 455 2.97 20.77 7.81
N GLN A 456 2.42 21.75 7.06
CA GLN A 456 2.67 21.90 5.63
C GLN A 456 3.19 23.28 5.25
N ASN A 457 4.08 23.33 4.25
CA ASN A 457 4.50 24.57 3.58
C ASN A 457 3.43 24.96 2.55
N LEU A 458 2.26 25.40 3.03
CA LEU A 458 1.15 25.80 2.17
C LEU A 458 0.56 27.15 2.57
N ARG A 459 0.01 27.86 1.57
CA ARG A 459 -0.84 29.04 1.77
C ARG A 459 -2.21 28.83 1.15
N LEU A 460 -3.25 29.11 1.92
CA LEU A 460 -4.63 28.98 1.50
C LEU A 460 -5.19 30.34 1.10
N PHE A 461 -5.70 30.46 -0.11
CA PHE A 461 -6.46 31.61 -0.59
C PHE A 461 -7.89 31.18 -0.80
N ALA A 462 -8.85 32.05 -0.46
CA ALA A 462 -10.26 31.72 -0.60
C ALA A 462 -11.06 32.85 -1.25
N ILE A 463 -11.91 32.48 -2.21
CA ILE A 463 -12.97 33.31 -2.75
C ILE A 463 -14.29 32.69 -2.28
N GLU A 464 -15.05 33.45 -1.49
CA GLU A 464 -16.34 33.02 -0.98
C GLU A 464 -17.47 33.81 -1.63
N ILE A 465 -18.32 33.09 -2.37
CA ILE A 465 -19.46 33.67 -3.09
C ILE A 465 -20.69 33.65 -2.17
N GLN A 466 -21.18 34.84 -1.81
CA GLN A 466 -22.31 34.98 -0.91
C GLN A 466 -23.64 34.60 -1.59
N GLN A 467 -24.45 33.76 -0.94
CA GLN A 467 -25.74 33.26 -1.46
C GLN A 467 -26.98 33.85 -0.77
N SER A 468 -26.83 34.58 0.35
CA SER A 468 -27.95 35.19 1.11
C SER A 468 -27.54 36.49 1.80
N GLN A 469 -28.48 37.27 2.35
CA GLN A 469 -28.17 38.48 3.14
C GLN A 469 -27.45 38.20 4.47
N LYS A 470 -27.30 36.94 4.87
CA LYS A 470 -26.45 36.57 6.00
C LYS A 470 -24.99 36.77 5.58
N THR A 471 -24.22 37.51 6.38
CA THR A 471 -22.81 37.82 6.13
C THR A 471 -21.99 36.52 6.05
N PRO A 472 -21.14 36.32 5.03
CA PRO A 472 -20.20 35.22 5.00
C PRO A 472 -19.25 35.33 6.18
N TYR A 473 -18.89 34.18 6.75
CA TYR A 473 -18.54 34.09 8.16
C TYR A 473 -17.03 33.91 8.38
N VAL A 474 -16.58 34.42 9.54
CA VAL A 474 -15.19 34.63 9.98
C VAL A 474 -14.31 33.37 9.96
N ASN A 475 -14.88 32.17 9.83
CA ASN A 475 -14.17 30.93 10.15
C ASN A 475 -13.33 30.39 8.98
N LEU A 476 -13.78 30.52 7.72
CA LEU A 476 -12.91 30.22 6.56
C LEU A 476 -11.82 31.29 6.44
N GLU A 477 -12.15 32.55 6.69
CA GLU A 477 -11.19 33.65 6.82
C GLU A 477 -10.16 33.35 7.91
N GLN A 478 -10.59 32.83 9.06
CA GLN A 478 -9.69 32.42 10.14
C GLN A 478 -8.74 31.30 9.69
N LEU A 479 -9.24 30.23 9.06
CA LEU A 479 -8.37 29.16 8.56
C LEU A 479 -7.34 29.70 7.55
N VAL A 480 -7.80 30.54 6.62
CA VAL A 480 -6.95 31.20 5.62
C VAL A 480 -5.87 32.06 6.27
N SER A 481 -6.23 32.83 7.30
CA SER A 481 -5.30 33.69 8.03
C SER A 481 -4.21 32.90 8.78
N LEU A 482 -4.50 31.66 9.19
CA LEU A 482 -3.51 30.78 9.85
C LEU A 482 -2.41 30.29 8.89
N THR A 483 -2.59 30.50 7.58
CA THR A 483 -1.62 30.14 6.53
C THR A 483 -1.02 31.38 5.86
N ASP A 484 -1.15 32.56 6.48
CA ASP A 484 -0.77 33.87 5.92
C ASP A 484 -1.41 34.17 4.54
N GLY A 485 -2.54 33.52 4.26
CA GLY A 485 -3.30 33.71 3.02
C GLY A 485 -4.30 34.85 3.11
N GLN A 486 -5.05 35.06 2.03
CA GLN A 486 -6.11 36.07 1.97
C GLN A 486 -7.47 35.46 1.60
N HIS A 487 -8.50 35.94 2.28
CA HIS A 487 -9.90 35.60 2.02
C HIS A 487 -10.59 36.80 1.35
N HIS A 488 -11.39 36.51 0.33
CA HIS A 488 -12.15 37.52 -0.40
C HIS A 488 -13.62 37.11 -0.52
N VAL A 489 -14.50 38.05 -0.22
CA VAL A 489 -15.95 37.86 -0.29
C VAL A 489 -16.54 38.55 -1.51
N VAL A 490 -17.34 37.82 -2.28
CA VAL A 490 -18.14 38.36 -3.38
C VAL A 490 -19.61 38.52 -2.95
N ASN A 491 -20.05 39.76 -2.78
CA ASN A 491 -21.38 40.14 -2.24
C ASN A 491 -22.33 40.81 -3.24
N GLY A 492 -22.23 40.50 -4.54
CA GLY A 492 -23.13 40.99 -5.58
C GLY A 492 -23.13 42.52 -5.80
N THR A 493 -22.01 43.19 -5.49
CA THR A 493 -21.82 44.64 -5.67
C THR A 493 -21.34 45.02 -7.08
N THR A 494 -21.38 46.30 -7.44
CA THR A 494 -21.07 46.84 -8.79
C THR A 494 -19.59 46.83 -9.20
N ASP A 495 -18.73 46.06 -8.54
CA ASP A 495 -17.28 46.03 -8.82
C ASP A 495 -16.61 44.68 -8.52
N VAL A 496 -17.32 43.57 -8.79
CA VAL A 496 -16.82 42.20 -8.55
C VAL A 496 -15.50 41.99 -9.30
N LYS A 497 -15.44 42.38 -10.57
CA LYS A 497 -14.27 42.20 -11.43
C LYS A 497 -13.00 42.87 -10.87
N ALA A 498 -13.03 44.16 -10.56
CA ALA A 498 -11.80 44.86 -10.14
C ALA A 498 -11.29 44.37 -8.79
N LYS A 499 -12.20 44.03 -7.87
CA LYS A 499 -11.84 43.45 -6.57
C LYS A 499 -11.21 42.07 -6.71
N LEU A 500 -11.79 41.23 -7.56
CA LEU A 500 -11.28 39.88 -7.81
C LEU A 500 -9.94 39.92 -8.57
N ASP A 501 -9.78 40.81 -9.54
CA ASP A 501 -8.50 41.05 -10.21
C ASP A 501 -7.42 41.51 -9.22
N THR A 502 -7.76 42.40 -8.28
CA THR A 502 -6.86 42.85 -7.22
C THR A 502 -6.43 41.68 -6.33
N PHE A 503 -7.38 40.86 -5.90
CA PHE A 503 -7.12 39.67 -5.10
C PHE A 503 -6.25 38.65 -5.83
N LEU A 504 -6.58 38.31 -7.08
CA LEU A 504 -5.82 37.35 -7.87
C LEU A 504 -4.40 37.86 -8.16
N ASN A 505 -4.19 39.18 -8.29
CA ASN A 505 -2.85 39.75 -8.39
C ASN A 505 -2.02 39.60 -7.10
N VAL A 506 -2.64 39.47 -5.93
CA VAL A 506 -1.93 39.06 -4.70
C VAL A 506 -1.47 37.62 -4.85
N VAL A 507 -2.37 36.70 -5.24
CA VAL A 507 -2.05 35.28 -5.46
C VAL A 507 -0.91 35.12 -6.46
N LYS A 508 -0.89 35.89 -7.56
CA LYS A 508 0.18 35.85 -8.58
C LYS A 508 1.56 36.13 -8.00
N LYS A 509 1.67 37.05 -7.04
CA LYS A 509 2.97 37.42 -6.42
C LYS A 509 3.52 36.32 -5.54
N GLU A 510 2.68 35.42 -5.05
CA GLU A 510 3.11 34.30 -4.20
C GLU A 510 3.89 33.24 -4.99
N PHE A 511 3.79 33.21 -6.32
CA PHE A 511 4.58 32.29 -7.13
C PHE A 511 6.05 32.72 -7.28
N ASP A 512 6.42 33.94 -6.92
CA ASP A 512 7.78 34.43 -7.17
C ASP A 512 8.82 33.69 -6.32
N ASN A 513 8.44 33.26 -5.11
CA ASN A 513 9.30 32.58 -4.15
C ASN A 513 8.69 31.25 -3.68
N ALA A 514 9.51 30.39 -3.08
CA ALA A 514 9.01 29.24 -2.35
C ALA A 514 8.10 29.68 -1.19
N VAL A 515 7.10 28.86 -0.87
CA VAL A 515 6.30 29.05 0.33
C VAL A 515 7.16 28.68 1.53
N GLU A 516 7.63 29.71 2.23
CA GLU A 516 8.39 29.54 3.48
C GLU A 516 7.56 28.76 4.52
N PRO A 517 8.19 27.87 5.31
CA PRO A 517 7.54 27.27 6.47
C PRO A 517 7.02 28.35 7.40
N GLY A 518 5.80 28.18 7.92
CA GLY A 518 5.30 29.08 8.95
C GLY A 518 6.23 29.09 10.16
N ILE A 519 6.47 30.27 10.75
CA ILE A 519 7.40 30.49 11.89
C ILE A 519 7.05 29.62 13.13
N ASN A 520 5.86 29.01 13.17
CA ASN A 520 5.36 28.17 14.25
C ASN A 520 4.77 26.84 13.71
N ARG A 521 5.57 26.04 12.99
CA ARG A 521 5.15 24.72 12.47
C ARG A 521 4.70 23.82 13.62
N LYS A 522 3.53 23.20 13.48
CA LYS A 522 2.93 22.33 14.50
C LYS A 522 2.63 20.96 13.92
N PHE A 523 2.86 19.92 14.71
CA PHE A 523 2.46 18.55 14.36
C PHE A 523 1.44 18.02 15.36
N THR A 524 0.60 17.12 14.88
CA THR A 524 -0.51 16.54 15.65
C THR A 524 0.00 15.36 16.47
N VAL A 525 -0.32 15.36 17.77
CA VAL A 525 0.09 14.30 18.71
C VAL A 525 -1.10 13.47 19.20
N PHE A 526 -2.31 14.03 19.14
CA PHE A 526 -3.53 13.33 19.50
C PHE A 526 -4.70 13.86 18.68
N LYS A 527 -5.57 12.95 18.24
CA LYS A 527 -6.82 13.26 17.55
C LYS A 527 -7.84 12.16 17.82
N GLY A 528 -9.02 12.53 18.33
CA GLY A 528 -10.09 11.57 18.59
C GLY A 528 -11.26 12.14 19.39
N PHE A 529 -12.28 11.32 19.54
CA PHE A 529 -13.44 11.58 20.38
C PHE A 529 -13.11 11.30 21.84
N VAL A 530 -13.36 12.29 22.68
CA VAL A 530 -13.13 12.21 24.12
C VAL A 530 -14.46 12.33 24.86
N PRO A 531 -14.84 11.33 25.68
CA PRO A 531 -16.04 11.43 26.49
C PRO A 531 -15.85 12.50 27.56
N LEU A 532 -16.91 13.24 27.89
CA LEU A 532 -16.81 14.29 28.89
C LEU A 532 -16.73 13.68 30.29
N ARG A 533 -15.73 14.09 31.10
CA ARG A 533 -15.31 13.54 32.42
C ARG A 533 -14.34 12.34 32.39
N SER A 534 -13.68 12.04 31.27
CA SER A 534 -12.53 11.13 31.26
C SER A 534 -11.22 11.91 31.39
N GLU A 535 -10.30 11.43 32.24
CA GLU A 535 -8.91 11.91 32.23
C GLU A 535 -8.31 11.64 30.84
N ILE A 536 -8.09 12.69 30.04
CA ILE A 536 -7.42 12.56 28.74
C ILE A 536 -5.93 12.77 28.96
N GLY A 537 -5.19 11.69 29.18
CA GLY A 537 -3.73 11.79 29.21
C GLY A 537 -3.20 12.25 27.85
N ILE A 538 -3.07 13.56 27.63
CA ILE A 538 -2.35 14.11 26.48
C ILE A 538 -0.88 13.88 26.79
N PRO A 539 -0.21 12.96 26.09
CA PRO A 539 1.14 12.60 26.44
C PRO A 539 2.06 13.73 25.99
N ILE A 540 2.35 14.68 26.90
CA ILE A 540 3.44 15.63 26.73
C ILE A 540 4.69 14.98 27.25
N LEU A 541 5.46 14.43 26.32
CA LEU A 541 6.55 13.54 26.70
C LEU A 541 7.94 14.17 26.50
N ASP A 542 8.05 15.33 25.84
CA ASP A 542 9.32 16.02 25.57
C ASP A 542 9.43 17.37 26.34
N ALA A 543 10.65 17.69 26.80
CA ALA A 543 11.00 18.95 27.43
C ALA A 543 11.30 20.09 26.42
N ASN A 544 11.42 19.78 25.13
CA ASN A 544 11.72 20.75 24.05
C ASN A 544 10.46 21.32 23.35
N ILE A 545 9.29 21.18 23.96
CA ILE A 545 8.03 21.72 23.40
C ILE A 545 7.91 23.21 23.76
N LYS A 546 7.82 24.05 22.73
CA LYS A 546 7.59 25.50 22.85
C LYS A 546 6.14 25.81 23.19
N SER A 547 5.19 25.20 22.48
CA SER A 547 3.76 25.39 22.77
C SER A 547 2.94 24.12 22.50
N LEU A 548 1.91 23.88 23.32
CA LEU A 548 0.84 22.91 23.08
C LEU A 548 -0.45 23.66 22.77
N VAL A 549 -1.14 23.25 21.71
CA VAL A 549 -2.46 23.75 21.33
C VAL A 549 -3.49 22.63 21.39
N LEU A 550 -4.56 22.88 22.13
CA LEU A 550 -5.70 21.99 22.25
C LEU A 550 -6.89 22.60 21.54
N CYS A 551 -7.36 21.97 20.46
CA CYS A 551 -8.53 22.38 19.70
C CYS A 551 -9.68 21.42 19.98
N LEU A 552 -10.69 21.91 20.67
CA LEU A 552 -11.84 21.15 21.14
C LEU A 552 -13.08 21.58 20.36
N THR A 553 -13.71 20.65 19.66
CA THR A 553 -14.99 20.87 18.97
C THR A 553 -16.08 20.08 19.69
N ILE A 554 -17.10 20.77 20.19
CA ILE A 554 -18.18 20.14 20.95
C ILE A 554 -19.23 19.58 19.98
N LYS A 555 -19.65 18.32 20.13
CA LYS A 555 -20.62 17.65 19.24
C LYS A 555 -22.01 18.32 19.21
N LYS A 556 -22.38 19.04 20.27
CA LYS A 556 -23.65 19.78 20.42
C LYS A 556 -23.41 21.18 20.99
N TYR A 557 -24.35 22.11 20.79
CA TYR A 557 -24.28 23.45 21.38
C TYR A 557 -24.28 23.37 22.92
N ILE A 558 -23.21 23.82 23.57
CA ILE A 558 -23.07 23.93 25.03
C ILE A 558 -22.76 25.40 25.40
N SER A 559 -23.30 25.87 26.51
CA SER A 559 -23.10 27.24 27.02
C SER A 559 -21.67 27.55 27.48
N GLU A 560 -21.34 28.84 27.45
CA GLU A 560 -20.03 29.47 27.67
C GLU A 560 -19.31 29.13 29.01
N GLY A 561 -19.98 28.55 29.99
CA GLY A 561 -19.41 28.29 31.34
C GLY A 561 -18.89 26.88 31.59
N ASP A 562 -19.05 25.96 30.63
CA ASP A 562 -19.07 24.56 30.97
C ASP A 562 -17.77 23.80 30.66
N VAL A 563 -16.75 24.33 29.98
CA VAL A 563 -15.52 23.57 29.63
C VAL A 563 -14.28 24.15 30.29
N GLU A 564 -13.51 23.32 31.00
CA GLU A 564 -12.28 23.67 31.71
C GLU A 564 -11.18 22.65 31.39
N ILE A 565 -9.97 23.13 31.12
CA ILE A 565 -8.79 22.26 31.01
C ILE A 565 -8.08 22.28 32.36
N ARG A 566 -7.97 21.13 33.01
CA ARG A 566 -7.30 20.98 34.30
C ARG A 566 -6.00 20.24 34.09
N GLN A 567 -4.91 20.76 34.64
CA GLN A 567 -3.69 19.98 34.76
C GLN A 567 -3.86 19.00 35.91
N VAL A 568 -3.73 17.70 35.62
CA VAL A 568 -3.87 16.61 36.59
C VAL A 568 -2.53 16.30 37.25
N GLU A 569 -1.43 16.50 36.52
CA GLU A 569 -0.07 16.21 36.98
C GLU A 569 0.91 17.29 36.47
N GLY A 570 1.83 17.74 37.32
CA GLY A 570 2.84 18.78 37.01
C GLY A 570 2.64 20.13 37.73
N PRO A 571 3.60 21.08 37.58
CA PRO A 571 3.51 22.41 38.19
C PRO A 571 2.47 23.29 37.47
N PRO A 572 1.76 24.20 38.17
CA PRO A 572 0.62 24.95 37.62
C PRO A 572 0.96 25.77 36.37
N ILE A 573 0.09 25.71 35.35
CA ILE A 573 0.28 26.43 34.09
C ILE A 573 -0.92 27.34 33.80
N SER A 574 -0.66 28.53 33.26
CA SER A 574 -1.68 29.41 32.69
C SER A 574 -1.93 29.06 31.23
N PHE A 575 -3.19 28.97 30.81
CA PHE A 575 -3.57 28.76 29.41
C PHE A 575 -4.41 29.93 28.89
N GLU A 576 -4.14 30.34 27.65
CA GLU A 576 -4.99 31.27 26.91
C GLU A 576 -6.10 30.48 26.22
N THR A 577 -7.36 30.86 26.43
CA THR A 577 -8.50 30.22 25.76
C THR A 577 -9.14 31.18 24.77
N ILE A 578 -9.21 30.77 23.51
CA ILE A 578 -9.93 31.47 22.46
C ILE A 578 -11.17 30.63 22.13
N ARG A 579 -12.35 31.26 22.15
CA ARG A 579 -13.59 30.65 21.65
C ARG A 579 -13.88 31.17 20.26
N ASN A 580 -14.10 30.23 19.35
CA ASN A 580 -14.56 30.50 18.00
C ASN A 580 -15.79 29.63 17.71
N ASP A 581 -16.50 29.96 16.65
CA ASP A 581 -17.54 29.07 16.14
C ASP A 581 -16.95 28.12 15.09
N GLU A 582 -17.58 26.95 14.94
CA GLU A 582 -17.23 26.03 13.86
C GLU A 582 -17.57 26.62 12.49
N TRP A 583 -16.75 26.29 11.49
CA TRP A 583 -16.83 26.80 10.12
C TRP A 583 -17.93 26.18 9.24
N ASN A 584 -18.49 25.04 9.64
CA ASN A 584 -19.64 24.45 8.98
C ASN A 584 -20.88 25.07 9.64
N GLU A 585 -21.87 25.46 8.84
CA GLU A 585 -23.08 26.09 9.37
C GLU A 585 -24.31 25.39 8.83
N VAL A 586 -25.35 25.37 9.66
CA VAL A 586 -26.68 24.95 9.22
C VAL A 586 -27.42 26.18 8.69
N SER A 587 -28.30 25.99 7.71
CA SER A 587 -29.10 27.08 7.13
C SER A 587 -29.91 27.90 8.15
N ASP A 588 -30.20 27.32 9.32
CA ASP A 588 -30.89 27.99 10.44
C ASP A 588 -29.98 28.94 11.25
N GLY A 589 -28.65 28.88 11.07
CA GLY A 589 -27.66 29.71 11.78
C GLY A 589 -27.05 29.06 13.02
N SER A 590 -27.38 27.79 13.31
CA SER A 590 -26.78 27.04 14.41
C SER A 590 -25.31 26.73 14.15
N ARG A 591 -24.48 26.80 15.20
CA ARG A 591 -23.04 26.52 15.17
C ARG A 591 -22.60 25.68 16.37
N ARG A 592 -21.50 24.95 16.21
CA ARG A 592 -20.79 24.34 17.34
C ARG A 592 -19.71 25.30 17.81
N THR A 593 -19.41 25.23 19.09
CA THR A 593 -18.33 26.01 19.69
C THR A 593 -17.01 25.24 19.51
N VAL A 594 -16.01 25.95 19.02
CA VAL A 594 -14.60 25.52 19.01
C VAL A 594 -13.88 26.25 20.12
N MET A 595 -13.26 25.52 21.03
CA MET A 595 -12.41 26.06 22.08
C MET A 595 -10.96 25.73 21.74
N ILE A 596 -10.12 26.77 21.68
CA ILE A 596 -8.69 26.63 21.44
C ILE A 596 -7.97 27.06 22.71
N ALA A 597 -7.25 26.15 23.34
CA ALA A 597 -6.39 26.46 24.48
C ALA A 597 -4.92 26.38 24.06
N ARG A 598 -4.16 27.42 24.39
CA ARG A 598 -2.71 27.49 24.13
C ARG A 598 -1.94 27.48 25.44
N ILE A 599 -0.96 26.59 25.50
CA ILE A 599 -0.12 26.35 26.66
C ILE A 599 1.33 26.55 26.24
N GLU A 600 1.98 27.57 26.77
CA GLU A 600 3.38 27.88 26.49
C GLU A 600 4.31 27.09 27.42
N ASN A 601 5.38 26.52 26.87
CA ASN A 601 6.41 25.76 27.56
C ASN A 601 5.83 24.74 28.57
N PRO A 602 5.01 23.78 28.11
CA PRO A 602 4.42 22.79 29.01
C PRO A 602 5.53 22.00 29.73
N PRO A 603 5.48 21.87 31.07
CA PRO A 603 6.43 21.04 31.82
C PRO A 603 6.39 19.59 31.35
N LYS A 604 7.55 18.93 31.35
CA LYS A 604 7.65 17.49 31.08
C LYS A 604 6.75 16.69 32.05
N ASP A 605 6.15 15.60 31.54
CA ASP A 605 5.23 14.72 32.27
C ASP A 605 3.91 15.38 32.69
N SER A 606 3.60 16.57 32.17
CA SER A 606 2.32 17.22 32.44
C SER A 606 1.18 16.45 31.79
N LYS A 607 0.20 16.07 32.60
CA LYS A 607 -1.06 15.48 32.15
C LYS A 607 -2.17 16.50 32.26
N PHE A 608 -3.00 16.56 31.23
CA PHE A 608 -4.15 17.47 31.15
C PHE A 608 -5.43 16.64 31.23
N ASP A 609 -6.52 17.27 31.63
CA ASP A 609 -7.86 16.70 31.62
C ASP A 609 -8.82 17.78 31.10
N VAL A 610 -9.79 17.37 30.29
CA VAL A 610 -10.82 18.26 29.76
C VAL A 610 -12.09 18.00 30.56
N HIS A 611 -12.33 18.86 31.53
CA HIS A 611 -13.47 18.79 32.43
C HIS A 611 -14.65 19.62 31.89
N ILE A 612 -15.87 19.06 31.88
CA ILE A 612 -17.09 19.83 31.54
C ILE A 612 -18.13 19.86 32.67
N THR A 613 -18.47 21.05 33.16
CA THR A 613 -19.24 21.34 34.38
C THR A 613 -20.75 21.51 34.13
N ASN A 614 -21.41 20.64 33.33
CA ASN A 614 -22.90 20.57 33.28
C ASN A 614 -23.53 19.36 32.55
N CYS A 615 -22.76 18.32 32.20
CA CYS A 615 -23.33 17.10 31.61
C CYS A 615 -23.99 16.21 32.68
N SER A 616 -25.33 16.23 32.79
CA SER A 616 -26.08 15.57 33.87
C SER A 616 -26.30 14.06 33.68
N SER A 617 -25.89 13.46 32.56
CA SER A 617 -25.97 12.01 32.35
C SER A 617 -24.66 11.44 31.77
N GLN A 618 -24.16 10.34 32.34
CA GLN A 618 -22.89 9.71 31.98
C GLN A 618 -22.92 8.91 30.65
N VAL A 619 -24.05 8.87 29.92
CA VAL A 619 -24.25 7.89 28.82
C VAL A 619 -25.02 8.44 27.61
N SER A 620 -25.22 9.75 27.46
CA SER A 620 -25.83 10.28 26.23
C SER A 620 -24.76 10.67 25.21
N ASP A 621 -24.94 10.29 23.93
CA ASP A 621 -24.13 10.74 22.77
C ASP A 621 -23.92 12.27 22.70
N ASP A 622 -24.72 13.02 23.45
CA ASP A 622 -24.66 14.47 23.64
C ASP A 622 -23.43 14.97 24.44
N CYS A 623 -22.67 14.10 25.11
CA CYS A 623 -21.56 14.47 26.00
C CYS A 623 -20.20 13.93 25.50
N VAL A 624 -19.85 14.23 24.25
CA VAL A 624 -18.56 13.89 23.63
C VAL A 624 -18.01 15.11 22.92
N ALA A 625 -16.70 15.37 23.04
CA ALA A 625 -16.00 16.37 22.26
C ALA A 625 -15.02 15.71 21.30
N PHE A 626 -14.73 16.36 20.18
CA PHE A 626 -13.61 15.99 19.32
C PHE A 626 -12.41 16.85 19.68
N LEU A 627 -11.31 16.22 20.10
CA LEU A 627 -10.09 16.89 20.51
C LEU A 627 -8.98 16.65 19.48
N VAL A 628 -8.34 17.73 19.07
CA VAL A 628 -7.06 17.71 18.35
C VAL A 628 -6.02 18.41 19.21
N ALA A 629 -4.93 17.71 19.51
CA ALA A 629 -3.78 18.26 20.21
C ALA A 629 -2.59 18.36 19.25
N SER A 630 -2.01 19.55 19.15
CA SER A 630 -0.86 19.83 18.29
C SER A 630 0.23 20.54 19.08
N VAL A 631 1.50 20.22 18.79
CA VAL A 631 2.65 20.77 19.50
C VAL A 631 3.59 21.49 18.55
N GLU A 632 4.26 22.51 19.07
CA GLU A 632 5.32 23.27 18.41
C GLU A 632 6.65 22.99 19.12
N THR A 633 7.70 22.61 18.37
CA THR A 633 9.04 22.36 18.93
C THR A 633 9.85 23.64 19.06
N ALA A 634 10.77 23.67 20.02
CA ALA A 634 11.74 24.77 20.18
C ALA A 634 12.87 24.75 19.13
N ASP A 635 13.11 23.61 18.47
CA ASP A 635 14.03 23.45 17.33
C ASP A 635 13.24 23.04 16.08
N PRO A 636 12.88 24.00 15.19
CA PRO A 636 12.15 23.73 13.95
C PRO A 636 13.05 23.26 12.79
N GLU A 637 14.37 23.46 12.86
CA GLU A 637 15.31 23.11 11.78
C GLU A 637 15.82 21.68 11.91
N ASN A 638 15.85 21.13 13.13
CA ASN A 638 16.21 19.74 13.38
C ASN A 638 15.28 19.15 14.44
N PRO A 639 14.02 18.81 14.09
CA PRO A 639 13.15 18.05 14.97
C PRO A 639 13.78 16.67 15.13
N SER A 640 14.74 16.57 16.05
CA SER A 640 15.29 15.32 16.53
C SER A 640 14.05 14.52 16.93
N ASN A 641 13.68 13.51 16.12
CA ASN A 641 12.46 12.67 16.22
C ASN A 641 11.29 12.97 15.25
N SER A 642 11.47 13.58 14.07
CA SER A 642 10.38 13.64 13.07
C SER A 642 10.08 12.26 12.45
N LEU A 643 9.06 11.58 12.99
CA LEU A 643 8.54 10.33 12.41
C LEU A 643 7.76 10.59 11.14
N ASP A 644 8.09 10.03 9.99
CA ASP A 644 7.09 9.98 8.92
C ASP A 644 6.16 8.77 9.12
N ILE A 645 4.85 8.99 9.13
CA ILE A 645 3.86 7.91 9.25
C ILE A 645 3.03 7.92 7.97
N GLN A 646 3.15 6.86 7.18
CA GLN A 646 2.30 6.61 6.03
C GLN A 646 1.22 5.61 6.41
N VAL A 647 -0.05 5.98 6.20
CA VAL A 647 -1.20 5.15 6.55
C VAL A 647 -1.91 4.68 5.28
N ASP A 648 -2.01 3.36 5.12
CA ASP A 648 -2.60 2.72 3.95
C ASP A 648 -3.63 1.64 4.35
N THR A 649 -4.43 1.19 3.39
CA THR A 649 -5.37 0.09 3.59
C THR A 649 -5.35 -0.91 2.45
N SER A 650 -5.92 -2.10 2.69
CA SER A 650 -6.16 -3.11 1.65
C SER A 650 -7.32 -2.78 0.67
N ALA A 651 -7.87 -1.56 0.73
CA ALA A 651 -8.96 -1.11 -0.12
C ALA A 651 -8.43 -0.56 -1.45
N GLU A 652 -9.12 -0.88 -2.54
CA GLU A 652 -8.77 -0.39 -3.87
C GLU A 652 -9.42 0.98 -4.08
N ASN A 653 -8.64 2.03 -4.33
CA ASN A 653 -9.14 3.40 -4.53
C ASN A 653 -10.02 3.90 -3.37
N ASN A 654 -9.65 3.54 -2.14
CA ASN A 654 -10.41 3.81 -0.92
C ASN A 654 -11.86 3.29 -0.98
N TYR A 655 -12.09 2.20 -1.72
CA TYR A 655 -13.37 1.50 -1.79
C TYR A 655 -13.19 0.05 -1.34
N PHE A 656 -14.03 -0.40 -0.43
CA PHE A 656 -14.02 -1.77 0.06
C PHE A 656 -15.44 -2.36 0.05
N ASP A 657 -15.65 -3.36 -0.80
CA ASP A 657 -16.91 -4.11 -0.88
C ASP A 657 -16.67 -5.55 -0.44
N PHE A 658 -17.31 -5.95 0.66
CA PHE A 658 -17.19 -7.28 1.24
C PHE A 658 -17.86 -8.40 0.39
N ASP A 659 -18.76 -8.07 -0.54
CA ASP A 659 -19.44 -9.04 -1.41
C ASP A 659 -18.73 -9.28 -2.77
N ARG A 660 -17.85 -8.38 -3.19
CA ARG A 660 -17.29 -8.39 -4.55
C ARG A 660 -16.23 -9.45 -4.81
N ARG A 661 -15.54 -9.94 -3.77
CA ARG A 661 -14.44 -10.91 -3.92
C ARG A 661 -14.98 -12.34 -3.98
N GLY A 662 -15.49 -12.74 -5.13
CA GLY A 662 -16.10 -14.05 -5.42
C GLY A 662 -15.22 -15.31 -5.28
N ALA A 663 -14.18 -15.32 -4.44
CA ALA A 663 -13.45 -16.52 -4.02
C ALA A 663 -12.56 -16.35 -2.77
N LYS A 664 -12.29 -15.13 -2.27
CA LYS A 664 -11.47 -14.88 -1.08
C LYS A 664 -11.96 -13.65 -0.32
N ILE A 665 -12.65 -13.85 0.81
CA ILE A 665 -13.01 -12.77 1.73
C ILE A 665 -11.73 -12.34 2.46
N VAL A 666 -11.02 -11.35 1.93
CA VAL A 666 -9.87 -10.71 2.62
C VAL A 666 -10.45 -9.69 3.60
N PRO A 667 -10.00 -9.63 4.88
CA PRO A 667 -10.42 -8.59 5.80
C PRO A 667 -9.92 -7.21 5.34
N LEU A 668 -10.58 -6.13 5.79
CA LEU A 668 -10.04 -4.78 5.61
C LEU A 668 -8.82 -4.61 6.53
N SER A 669 -7.63 -4.64 5.96
CA SER A 669 -6.37 -4.38 6.66
C SER A 669 -6.01 -2.91 6.64
N ILE A 670 -5.45 -2.43 7.74
CA ILE A 670 -4.86 -1.09 7.94
C ILE A 670 -3.35 -1.29 8.17
N PHE A 671 -2.54 -0.51 7.48
CA PHE A 671 -1.08 -0.55 7.53
C PHE A 671 -0.54 0.84 7.92
N ALA A 672 0.51 0.85 8.75
CA ALA A 672 1.23 2.04 9.14
C ALA A 672 2.73 1.82 8.93
N THR A 673 3.26 2.45 7.89
CA THR A 673 4.70 2.56 7.67
C THR A 673 5.25 3.65 8.57
N ILE A 674 6.21 3.32 9.44
CA ILE A 674 6.81 4.29 10.37
C ILE A 674 8.31 4.43 10.10
N GLU A 675 8.72 5.64 9.73
CA GLU A 675 10.09 5.97 9.35
C GLU A 675 10.64 7.17 10.12
N SER A 676 11.96 7.26 10.26
CA SER A 676 12.66 8.45 10.77
C SER A 676 13.97 8.61 10.04
N GLY A 677 14.16 9.72 9.34
CA GLY A 677 15.34 9.95 8.49
C GLY A 677 15.51 8.86 7.43
N GLY A 678 14.42 8.47 6.78
CA GLY A 678 14.39 7.44 5.74
C GLY A 678 14.62 6.00 6.21
N LYS A 679 14.72 5.76 7.52
CA LYS A 679 14.90 4.42 8.11
C LYS A 679 13.66 3.95 8.86
N ARG A 680 13.36 2.66 8.76
CA ARG A 680 12.26 2.00 9.48
C ARG A 680 12.46 2.07 11.00
N VAL A 681 11.38 2.33 11.74
CA VAL A 681 11.37 2.39 13.20
C VAL A 681 10.73 1.12 13.77
N LEU A 682 11.50 0.36 14.54
CA LEU A 682 11.11 -0.96 15.06
C LEU A 682 10.81 -0.91 16.56
N ASN A 683 10.12 -1.93 17.07
CA ASN A 683 9.82 -2.13 18.50
C ASN A 683 9.00 -1.00 19.16
N LEU A 684 8.08 -0.39 18.42
CA LEU A 684 7.13 0.57 19.00
C LEU A 684 6.02 -0.19 19.73
N GLU A 685 5.86 0.12 21.02
CA GLU A 685 4.89 -0.57 21.88
C GLU A 685 3.44 -0.12 21.66
N ASN A 686 3.22 1.17 21.35
CA ASN A 686 1.86 1.73 21.20
C ASN A 686 1.70 2.40 19.83
N VAL A 687 1.30 1.60 18.84
CA VAL A 687 0.84 2.07 17.54
C VAL A 687 -0.65 1.75 17.43
N GLU A 688 -1.48 2.78 17.29
CA GLU A 688 -2.94 2.65 17.31
C GLU A 688 -3.57 3.32 16.09
N ALA A 689 -4.50 2.64 15.43
CA ALA A 689 -5.34 3.23 14.41
C ALA A 689 -6.67 3.70 15.01
N THR A 690 -6.99 4.98 14.83
CA THR A 690 -8.28 5.60 15.13
C THR A 690 -9.13 5.64 13.86
N ILE A 691 -10.30 5.01 13.90
CA ILE A 691 -11.23 4.88 12.79
C ILE A 691 -12.54 5.60 13.13
N ILE A 692 -12.89 6.64 12.38
CA ILE A 692 -14.07 7.47 12.60
C ILE A 692 -15.12 7.20 11.50
N PHE A 693 -16.29 6.72 11.90
CA PHE A 693 -17.44 6.50 11.02
C PHE A 693 -18.31 7.76 10.92
N GLU A 694 -18.42 8.34 9.73
CA GLU A 694 -19.26 9.50 9.39
C GLU A 694 -19.19 10.70 10.37
N ASN A 695 -18.05 10.89 11.03
CA ASN A 695 -17.85 11.90 12.10
C ASN A 695 -18.81 11.72 13.32
N LEU A 696 -19.36 10.51 13.51
CA LEU A 696 -20.34 10.20 14.56
C LEU A 696 -19.83 9.25 15.64
N ARG A 697 -19.07 8.22 15.24
CA ARG A 697 -18.56 7.15 16.11
C ARG A 697 -17.09 6.86 15.84
N GLU A 698 -16.38 6.44 16.87
CA GLU A 698 -14.95 6.08 16.82
C GLU A 698 -14.73 4.62 17.19
N TYR A 699 -13.72 4.03 16.57
CA TYR A 699 -13.15 2.73 16.90
C TYR A 699 -11.63 2.89 16.99
N THR A 700 -10.99 2.19 17.91
CA THR A 700 -9.53 2.18 18.06
C THR A 700 -9.04 0.74 18.01
N ILE A 701 -8.03 0.47 17.21
CA ILE A 701 -7.38 -0.86 17.14
C ILE A 701 -5.85 -0.73 17.24
N PRO A 702 -5.17 -1.64 17.95
CA PRO A 702 -3.72 -1.69 17.95
C PRO A 702 -3.18 -2.27 16.63
N LEU A 703 -2.03 -1.74 16.18
CA LEU A 703 -1.26 -2.24 15.04
C LEU A 703 0.02 -2.92 15.54
N PHE A 704 0.42 -4.02 14.91
CA PHE A 704 1.56 -4.85 15.32
C PHE A 704 2.54 -5.06 14.17
N ASP A 705 3.82 -5.21 14.52
CA ASP A 705 4.95 -5.62 13.64
C ASP A 705 5.60 -6.88 14.24
N ASP A 706 4.78 -7.93 14.38
CA ASP A 706 5.07 -9.19 15.07
C ASP A 706 5.17 -10.42 14.14
N GLY A 707 4.85 -10.27 12.85
CA GLY A 707 4.85 -11.35 11.86
C GLY A 707 3.83 -12.46 12.16
N SER A 708 2.79 -12.18 12.96
CA SER A 708 1.82 -13.18 13.42
C SER A 708 0.86 -13.72 12.35
N GLY A 709 1.05 -13.31 11.09
CA GLY A 709 0.20 -13.66 9.95
C GLY A 709 -0.74 -12.51 9.59
N LEU A 710 -1.71 -12.76 8.71
CA LEU A 710 -2.47 -11.68 8.07
C LEU A 710 -3.06 -10.67 9.09
N PRO A 711 -2.80 -9.35 8.89
CA PRO A 711 -2.13 -8.75 7.73
C PRO A 711 -0.60 -8.63 7.87
N ASP A 712 -0.06 -8.94 9.05
CA ASP A 712 1.33 -8.78 9.41
C ASP A 712 2.14 -10.06 9.19
N VAL A 713 2.62 -10.24 7.95
CA VAL A 713 3.26 -11.51 7.53
C VAL A 713 4.78 -11.53 7.71
N SER A 714 5.35 -10.41 8.13
CA SER A 714 6.79 -10.20 8.34
C SER A 714 6.94 -9.48 9.67
N ALA A 715 7.90 -9.90 10.51
CA ALA A 715 8.16 -9.27 11.79
C ALA A 715 9.36 -8.33 11.69
N ASN A 716 9.31 -7.22 12.44
CA ASN A 716 10.34 -6.21 12.55
C ASN A 716 10.74 -5.57 11.21
N ASP A 717 9.79 -5.31 10.33
CA ASP A 717 10.02 -4.62 9.06
C ASP A 717 9.65 -3.12 9.09
N GLY A 718 9.07 -2.65 10.20
CA GLY A 718 8.65 -1.27 10.42
C GLY A 718 7.29 -0.91 9.81
N ILE A 719 6.53 -1.92 9.38
CA ILE A 719 5.14 -1.81 8.95
C ILE A 719 4.27 -2.40 10.04
N TYR A 720 3.52 -1.56 10.74
CA TYR A 720 2.60 -1.99 11.77
C TYR A 720 1.23 -2.20 11.14
N SER A 721 0.61 -3.36 11.35
CA SER A 721 -0.64 -3.67 10.69
C SER A 721 -1.66 -4.41 11.55
N SER A 722 -2.94 -4.26 11.20
CA SER A 722 -4.06 -4.93 11.84
C SER A 722 -5.29 -4.93 10.93
N THR A 723 -6.32 -5.69 11.29
CA THR A 723 -7.58 -5.76 10.54
C THR A 723 -8.70 -5.03 11.25
N PHE A 724 -9.51 -4.29 10.50
CA PHE A 724 -10.73 -3.67 10.98
C PHE A 724 -11.95 -4.36 10.36
N THR A 725 -12.99 -4.63 11.15
CA THR A 725 -14.29 -5.12 10.65
C THR A 725 -15.32 -4.03 10.84
N PRO A 726 -15.68 -3.32 9.74
CA PRO A 726 -16.68 -2.27 9.79
C PRO A 726 -18.02 -2.83 10.27
N PRO A 727 -18.70 -2.21 11.25
CA PRO A 727 -20.00 -2.69 11.71
C PRO A 727 -21.16 -2.30 10.79
N GLN A 728 -20.96 -1.37 9.87
CA GLN A 728 -21.98 -0.85 8.97
C GLN A 728 -21.38 -0.31 7.68
N ASN A 729 -22.23 -0.16 6.65
CA ASN A 729 -21.81 0.50 5.41
C ASN A 729 -21.70 2.01 5.63
N GLY A 730 -20.82 2.66 4.87
CA GLY A 730 -20.66 4.11 4.86
C GLY A 730 -19.21 4.55 4.85
N VAL A 731 -18.97 5.81 5.18
CA VAL A 731 -17.66 6.46 5.02
C VAL A 731 -16.87 6.46 6.33
N TYR A 732 -15.62 6.04 6.25
CA TYR A 732 -14.68 5.92 7.35
C TYR A 732 -13.45 6.82 7.10
N LYS A 733 -13.03 7.55 8.14
CA LYS A 733 -11.74 8.24 8.22
C LYS A 733 -10.80 7.43 9.09
N ILE A 734 -9.54 7.31 8.69
CA ILE A 734 -8.53 6.51 9.40
C ILE A 734 -7.34 7.40 9.69
N SER A 735 -6.86 7.38 10.93
CA SER A 735 -5.59 8.00 11.33
C SER A 735 -4.81 7.05 12.22
N VAL A 736 -3.49 7.08 12.16
CA VAL A 736 -2.61 6.26 13.02
C VAL A 736 -1.81 7.16 13.93
N SER A 737 -1.80 6.81 15.21
CA SER A 737 -1.06 7.48 16.26
C SER A 737 0.02 6.57 16.83
N VAL A 738 1.20 7.15 17.09
CA VAL A 738 2.35 6.48 17.71
C VAL A 738 2.66 7.16 19.03
N TYR A 739 2.72 6.37 20.10
CA TYR A 739 3.10 6.82 21.44
C TYR A 739 4.25 5.96 21.99
N HIS A 740 5.45 6.53 22.12
CA HIS A 740 6.62 5.76 22.55
C HIS A 740 7.44 6.50 23.62
N GLN A 741 7.97 5.73 24.59
CA GLN A 741 8.80 6.23 25.68
C GLN A 741 10.10 5.41 25.75
N VAL A 742 11.26 6.03 25.45
CA VAL A 742 12.57 5.37 25.63
C VAL A 742 13.45 6.21 26.56
N ALA A 743 13.99 5.57 27.60
CA ALA A 743 15.04 6.17 28.41
C ALA A 743 16.34 6.29 27.59
N LEU A 744 16.87 7.52 27.45
CA LEU A 744 18.06 7.88 26.66
C LEU A 744 19.34 7.07 26.94
N ASN A 745 19.37 6.26 28.00
CA ASN A 745 20.56 5.55 28.46
C ASN A 745 20.74 4.13 27.88
N GLN A 746 19.91 3.72 26.91
CA GLN A 746 19.99 2.40 26.25
C GLN A 746 20.53 2.46 24.81
N VAL A 747 20.92 3.64 24.32
CA VAL A 747 21.41 3.81 22.96
C VAL A 747 22.91 3.49 22.92
N SER A 748 23.24 2.25 22.59
CA SER A 748 24.58 1.92 22.09
C SER A 748 24.54 1.96 20.55
N GLU A 749 25.15 2.98 19.95
CA GLU A 749 25.66 2.89 18.58
C GLU A 749 26.69 1.74 18.57
N GLY A 750 26.28 0.58 18.07
CA GLY A 750 27.11 -0.60 17.97
C GLY A 750 27.83 -0.66 16.63
N ASP A 751 29.14 -0.91 16.71
CA ASP A 751 30.12 -0.90 15.61
C ASP A 751 29.66 -1.64 14.33
N GLU A 752 29.77 -0.92 13.20
CA GLU A 752 29.77 -1.49 11.86
C GLU A 752 30.99 -2.41 11.69
N GLU A 753 30.81 -3.71 11.83
CA GLU A 753 31.70 -4.64 11.14
C GLU A 753 31.15 -4.84 9.74
N THR A 754 31.95 -4.49 8.73
CA THR A 754 31.68 -4.79 7.34
C THR A 754 31.76 -6.32 7.18
N VAL A 755 30.61 -7.01 7.18
CA VAL A 755 30.59 -8.36 6.61
C VAL A 755 30.89 -8.16 5.13
N ASN A 756 31.99 -8.74 4.63
CA ASN A 756 32.30 -8.75 3.20
C ASN A 756 31.00 -9.02 2.41
N LEU A 757 30.53 -8.02 1.65
CA LEU A 757 29.29 -8.09 0.90
C LEU A 757 29.49 -9.11 -0.22
N LEU A 758 28.87 -10.27 -0.07
CA LEU A 758 29.01 -11.43 -0.95
C LEU A 758 28.10 -11.30 -2.17
N GLY A 759 28.03 -10.12 -2.78
CA GLY A 759 26.96 -9.61 -3.65
C GLY A 759 26.58 -10.42 -4.90
N ARG A 760 27.05 -11.66 -5.06
CA ARG A 760 26.59 -12.61 -6.09
C ARG A 760 26.13 -13.96 -5.53
N LEU A 761 26.05 -14.12 -4.21
CA LEU A 761 25.97 -15.46 -3.59
C LEU A 761 24.73 -15.65 -2.71
N ILE A 762 23.95 -14.60 -2.47
CA ILE A 762 22.77 -14.59 -1.60
C ILE A 762 21.71 -13.67 -2.25
N PRO A 763 20.40 -13.95 -2.11
CA PRO A 763 19.34 -13.01 -2.41
C PRO A 763 19.59 -11.60 -1.92
N MET A 764 19.23 -10.63 -2.74
CA MET A 764 19.53 -9.23 -2.49
C MET A 764 18.83 -8.72 -1.21
N ASP A 765 17.63 -9.21 -0.97
CA ASP A 765 16.85 -9.08 0.26
C ASP A 765 17.44 -9.86 1.46
N GLN A 766 18.40 -10.76 1.23
CA GLN A 766 19.16 -11.47 2.25
C GLN A 766 20.61 -10.97 2.38
N SER A 767 21.00 -9.95 1.62
CA SER A 767 22.35 -9.36 1.66
C SER A 767 22.68 -8.70 3.01
N GLN A 768 21.66 -8.44 3.83
CA GLN A 768 21.74 -7.98 5.21
C GLN A 768 21.13 -9.03 6.14
N PHE A 769 21.95 -9.93 6.69
CA PHE A 769 21.43 -10.95 7.60
C PHE A 769 21.02 -10.39 8.97
N GLY A 770 19.71 -10.31 9.21
CA GLY A 770 19.05 -10.60 10.49
C GLY A 770 18.71 -9.42 11.41
N CYS A 771 17.41 -9.15 11.60
CA CYS A 771 16.87 -8.45 12.78
C CYS A 771 16.50 -9.43 13.93
N ALA A 772 16.83 -10.71 13.82
CA ALA A 772 16.46 -11.72 14.81
C ALA A 772 17.50 -11.86 15.93
N SER A 773 17.00 -12.13 17.14
CA SER A 773 17.74 -12.20 18.40
C SER A 773 18.66 -13.43 18.50
N SER A 774 19.92 -13.28 18.06
CA SER A 774 21.01 -14.15 18.54
C SER A 774 22.35 -13.40 18.58
N SER A 775 22.67 -12.81 19.74
CA SER A 775 23.99 -12.25 20.11
C SER A 775 24.70 -11.26 19.15
N ASN A 776 24.10 -10.85 18.03
CA ASN A 776 24.51 -9.74 17.17
C ASN A 776 23.37 -9.38 16.18
N PRO A 777 22.42 -8.50 16.52
CA PRO A 777 21.45 -7.99 15.55
C PRO A 777 22.10 -6.92 14.67
N ARG A 778 21.99 -7.04 13.33
CA ARG A 778 22.42 -5.99 12.39
C ARG A 778 21.26 -5.59 11.50
N CYS A 779 20.36 -4.81 12.08
CA CYS A 779 19.41 -3.98 11.34
C CYS A 779 19.68 -2.53 11.69
N ARG A 780 19.87 -1.69 10.67
CA ARG A 780 19.87 -0.24 10.85
C ARG A 780 18.43 0.24 10.97
N SER A 781 17.79 -0.06 12.09
CA SER A 781 16.56 0.65 12.46
C SER A 781 16.93 2.03 12.98
N ALA A 782 16.12 3.05 12.69
CA ALA A 782 16.19 4.27 13.48
C ALA A 782 15.75 3.92 14.91
N GLN A 783 16.70 3.81 15.84
CA GLN A 783 16.37 3.84 17.26
C GLN A 783 16.21 5.28 17.68
N ILE A 784 14.97 5.66 17.95
CA ILE A 784 14.63 7.03 18.33
C ILE A 784 14.71 7.12 19.85
N GLY A 785 15.69 7.86 20.35
CA GLY A 785 15.80 8.17 21.77
C GLY A 785 14.81 9.27 22.17
N GLY A 786 14.32 9.21 23.41
CA GLY A 786 13.41 10.22 23.95
C GLY A 786 11.96 9.77 23.92
N TYR A 787 11.05 10.74 23.92
CA TYR A 787 9.63 10.45 24.00
C TYR A 787 8.88 11.07 22.82
N LEU A 788 7.90 10.35 22.29
CA LEU A 788 7.39 10.57 20.94
C LEU A 788 5.88 10.38 20.87
N GLY A 789 5.20 11.40 20.35
CA GLY A 789 3.77 11.40 20.01
C GLY A 789 3.60 11.98 18.62
N ARG A 790 3.04 11.21 17.67
CA ARG A 790 2.69 11.70 16.33
C ARG A 790 1.43 11.00 15.84
N SER A 791 0.56 11.73 15.16
CA SER A 791 -0.67 11.21 14.57
C SER A 791 -0.80 11.69 13.13
N GLU A 792 -1.12 10.76 12.21
CA GLU A 792 -1.24 11.05 10.77
C GLU A 792 -2.51 10.43 10.17
N ASN A 793 -3.09 11.11 9.19
CA ASN A 793 -4.28 10.63 8.48
C ASN A 793 -3.90 9.75 7.27
N MET A 794 -4.74 8.76 6.99
CA MET A 794 -4.80 8.13 5.68
C MET A 794 -5.22 9.16 4.62
N LEU A 795 -4.67 9.05 3.41
CA LEU A 795 -5.06 9.90 2.29
C LEU A 795 -6.53 9.66 1.89
N GLY A 796 -7.39 10.67 2.08
CA GLY A 796 -8.81 10.63 1.72
C GLY A 796 -9.68 9.78 2.66
N THR A 797 -10.87 9.38 2.20
CA THR A 797 -11.84 8.60 2.99
C THR A 797 -12.13 7.24 2.39
N LEU A 798 -12.33 6.24 3.26
CA LEU A 798 -12.69 4.89 2.88
C LEU A 798 -14.22 4.71 2.82
N LEU A 799 -14.79 4.32 1.68
CA LEU A 799 -16.16 3.80 1.65
C LEU A 799 -16.16 2.29 1.83
N VAL A 800 -17.01 1.83 2.73
CA VAL A 800 -17.31 0.42 2.93
C VAL A 800 -18.74 0.09 2.47
N GLU A 801 -18.88 -0.96 1.67
CA GLU A 801 -20.15 -1.58 1.30
C GLU A 801 -20.21 -3.05 1.72
N ASN A 802 -21.44 -3.54 1.93
CA ASN A 802 -21.75 -4.91 2.33
C ASN A 802 -21.02 -5.40 3.59
N ALA A 803 -20.70 -4.50 4.53
CA ALA A 803 -19.98 -4.81 5.76
C ALA A 803 -20.57 -5.99 6.56
N ILE A 804 -21.90 -6.09 6.58
CA ILE A 804 -22.65 -7.17 7.27
C ILE A 804 -22.43 -8.58 6.69
N THR A 805 -21.85 -8.68 5.49
CA THR A 805 -21.58 -9.95 4.82
C THR A 805 -20.26 -10.58 5.25
N PHE A 806 -19.40 -9.81 5.92
CA PHE A 806 -18.17 -10.32 6.50
C PHE A 806 -18.47 -11.36 7.58
N SER A 807 -17.95 -12.58 7.39
CA SER A 807 -18.03 -13.63 8.39
C SER A 807 -16.67 -13.76 9.09
N PRO A 808 -16.60 -13.57 10.42
CA PRO A 808 -15.39 -13.79 11.20
C PRO A 808 -14.84 -15.20 10.97
N ARG A 809 -13.52 -15.31 10.80
CA ARG A 809 -12.81 -16.57 10.56
C ARG A 809 -11.42 -16.55 11.20
N PRO A 810 -10.85 -17.71 11.56
CA PRO A 810 -9.51 -17.74 12.13
C PRO A 810 -8.43 -17.38 11.09
N VAL A 811 -7.37 -16.71 11.53
CA VAL A 811 -6.17 -16.47 10.72
C VAL A 811 -5.46 -17.79 10.44
N ARG A 812 -4.76 -17.88 9.31
CA ARG A 812 -3.93 -19.02 8.96
C ARG A 812 -2.81 -19.20 10.01
N ILE A 813 -2.63 -20.42 10.49
CA ILE A 813 -1.51 -20.81 11.37
C ILE A 813 -0.24 -20.93 10.52
N LEU A 814 0.85 -20.26 10.91
CA LEU A 814 2.08 -20.20 10.11
C LEU A 814 3.27 -20.95 10.72
N ASP A 815 3.14 -21.43 11.95
CA ASP A 815 4.20 -22.05 12.75
C ASP A 815 3.92 -23.54 13.04
N PHE A 816 3.16 -24.20 12.17
CA PHE A 816 2.83 -25.61 12.35
C PHE A 816 4.05 -26.51 12.17
N THR A 817 4.33 -27.32 13.18
CA THR A 817 5.50 -28.21 13.22
C THR A 817 5.08 -29.64 13.52
N VAL A 818 5.83 -30.60 12.98
CA VAL A 818 5.64 -32.05 13.21
C VAL A 818 6.98 -32.61 13.70
N THR A 819 7.00 -33.09 14.95
CA THR A 819 8.18 -33.71 15.55
C THR A 819 7.95 -35.20 15.74
N ARG A 820 8.85 -36.04 15.25
CA ARG A 820 8.77 -37.50 15.48
C ARG A 820 9.09 -37.84 16.94
N LEU A 821 8.25 -38.65 17.56
CA LEU A 821 8.49 -39.23 18.88
C LEU A 821 8.96 -40.70 18.75
N GLN A 822 9.12 -41.41 19.87
CA GLN A 822 9.54 -42.81 19.84
C GLN A 822 8.50 -43.69 19.13
N GLY A 823 8.96 -44.55 18.21
CA GLY A 823 8.10 -45.48 17.47
C GLY A 823 7.33 -44.81 16.32
N SER A 824 5.99 -44.91 16.38
CA SER A 824 5.03 -44.43 15.39
C SER A 824 4.26 -43.19 15.87
N GLU A 825 4.71 -42.55 16.94
CA GLU A 825 4.09 -41.33 17.46
C GLU A 825 4.73 -40.09 16.86
N VAL A 826 3.92 -39.06 16.63
CA VAL A 826 4.33 -37.70 16.30
C VAL A 826 3.69 -36.71 17.27
N GLN A 827 4.37 -35.58 17.45
CA GLN A 827 3.85 -34.40 18.15
C GLN A 827 3.69 -33.26 17.15
N PHE A 828 2.49 -32.70 17.11
CA PHE A 828 2.16 -31.47 16.42
C PHE A 828 2.31 -30.29 17.37
N GLY A 829 2.90 -29.19 16.90
CA GLY A 829 3.05 -27.94 17.66
C GLY A 829 2.70 -26.72 16.81
N PHE A 830 1.95 -25.77 17.37
CA PHE A 830 1.59 -24.50 16.72
C PHE A 830 1.07 -23.46 17.72
N THR A 831 0.97 -22.20 17.31
CA THR A 831 0.37 -21.12 18.10
C THR A 831 -1.10 -20.90 17.73
N SER A 832 -1.97 -20.79 18.74
CA SER A 832 -3.40 -20.51 18.54
C SER A 832 -3.61 -19.20 17.77
N PRO A 833 -4.35 -19.22 16.63
CA PRO A 833 -4.52 -18.05 15.78
C PRO A 833 -5.52 -17.04 16.34
N LYS A 834 -5.37 -15.78 15.92
CA LYS A 834 -6.38 -14.72 16.11
C LYS A 834 -7.63 -15.00 15.27
N ILE A 835 -8.79 -14.48 15.68
CA ILE A 835 -10.03 -14.50 14.88
C ILE A 835 -10.20 -13.14 14.20
N LEU A 836 -10.29 -13.14 12.87
CA LEU A 836 -10.47 -11.91 12.11
C LEU A 836 -11.79 -11.23 12.50
N GLY A 837 -11.68 -9.96 12.90
CA GLY A 837 -12.81 -9.11 13.25
C GLY A 837 -13.40 -9.30 14.65
N ILE A 838 -12.81 -10.15 15.50
CA ILE A 838 -13.25 -10.30 16.90
C ILE A 838 -12.04 -10.43 17.81
N ASP A 839 -11.81 -9.40 18.62
CA ASP A 839 -10.73 -9.40 19.61
C ASP A 839 -10.98 -10.44 20.70
N ASN A 840 -9.90 -11.08 21.16
CA ASN A 840 -9.89 -12.07 22.24
C ASN A 840 -10.83 -13.28 22.02
N ALA A 841 -11.35 -13.49 20.81
CA ALA A 841 -12.08 -14.70 20.48
C ALA A 841 -11.10 -15.86 20.24
N ARG A 842 -11.52 -17.07 20.66
CA ARG A 842 -10.79 -18.31 20.38
C ARG A 842 -11.47 -19.09 19.26
N ALA A 843 -10.68 -19.86 18.53
CA ALA A 843 -11.22 -20.93 17.69
C ALA A 843 -12.03 -21.92 18.55
N GLU A 844 -12.97 -22.65 17.95
CA GLU A 844 -13.70 -23.73 18.60
C GLU A 844 -12.90 -25.03 18.55
N TRP A 845 -12.26 -25.31 17.41
CA TRP A 845 -11.52 -26.54 17.16
C TRP A 845 -10.27 -26.28 16.32
N TYR A 846 -9.22 -27.04 16.57
CA TYR A 846 -8.11 -27.25 15.65
C TYR A 846 -8.21 -28.65 15.06
N GLN A 847 -8.34 -28.73 13.75
CA GLN A 847 -8.48 -29.99 13.02
C GLN A 847 -7.21 -30.26 12.23
N ILE A 848 -6.58 -31.40 12.49
CA ILE A 848 -5.34 -31.81 11.84
C ILE A 848 -5.66 -32.83 10.76
N TYR A 849 -5.11 -32.58 9.58
CA TYR A 849 -5.32 -33.37 8.37
C TYR A 849 -4.02 -34.01 7.93
N LEU A 850 -4.13 -35.16 7.26
CA LEU A 850 -3.06 -36.00 6.76
C LEU A 850 -3.27 -36.28 5.27
N ALA A 851 -2.22 -36.19 4.47
CA ALA A 851 -2.25 -36.53 3.05
C ALA A 851 -0.95 -37.18 2.55
N SER A 852 -1.06 -37.79 1.37
CA SER A 852 0.02 -38.44 0.64
C SER A 852 1.01 -37.47 -0.02
N SER A 853 0.56 -36.23 -0.30
CA SER A 853 1.36 -35.18 -0.95
C SER A 853 0.89 -33.79 -0.54
N VAL A 854 1.77 -32.79 -0.67
CA VAL A 854 1.47 -31.38 -0.36
C VAL A 854 0.33 -30.83 -1.21
N ASP A 855 0.25 -31.25 -2.48
CA ASP A 855 -0.80 -30.81 -3.44
C ASP A 855 -2.24 -31.08 -2.95
N LYS A 856 -2.42 -32.04 -2.04
CA LYS A 856 -3.74 -32.35 -1.47
C LYS A 856 -4.26 -31.26 -0.53
N PHE A 857 -3.38 -30.35 -0.10
CA PHE A 857 -3.71 -29.15 0.67
C PHE A 857 -3.90 -27.91 -0.22
N VAL A 858 -3.71 -28.03 -1.54
CA VAL A 858 -3.94 -26.93 -2.49
C VAL A 858 -5.44 -26.72 -2.69
N GLY A 859 -5.87 -25.48 -2.45
CA GLY A 859 -7.29 -25.10 -2.55
C GLY A 859 -8.14 -25.57 -1.37
N GLY A 860 -7.57 -26.19 -0.33
CA GLY A 860 -8.28 -26.58 0.88
C GLY A 860 -7.88 -27.97 1.41
N ILE A 861 -8.75 -28.58 2.20
CA ILE A 861 -8.54 -29.87 2.88
C ILE A 861 -9.36 -31.03 2.29
N ASP A 862 -10.18 -30.79 1.27
CA ASP A 862 -11.16 -31.77 0.75
C ASP A 862 -10.54 -33.08 0.25
N ASN A 863 -9.26 -33.05 -0.13
CA ASN A 863 -8.51 -34.21 -0.61
C ASN A 863 -7.59 -34.82 0.45
N SER A 864 -7.79 -34.50 1.73
CA SER A 864 -6.97 -34.96 2.86
C SER A 864 -7.81 -35.71 3.91
N LEU A 865 -7.15 -36.51 4.75
CA LEU A 865 -7.75 -37.30 5.81
C LEU A 865 -7.70 -36.53 7.13
N HIS A 866 -8.85 -36.20 7.71
CA HIS A 866 -8.93 -35.67 9.07
C HIS A 866 -8.53 -36.74 10.10
N ILE A 867 -7.56 -36.43 10.98
CA ILE A 867 -6.99 -37.39 11.95
C ILE A 867 -7.18 -36.99 13.41
N VAL A 868 -7.20 -35.70 13.74
CA VAL A 868 -7.29 -35.21 15.14
C VAL A 868 -8.12 -33.93 15.21
N SER A 869 -8.94 -33.80 16.25
CA SER A 869 -9.56 -32.54 16.66
C SER A 869 -9.15 -32.18 18.09
N GLU A 870 -8.63 -30.99 18.28
CA GLU A 870 -8.25 -30.41 19.58
C GLU A 870 -9.14 -29.21 19.90
N GLU A 871 -9.52 -29.00 21.17
CA GLU A 871 -10.35 -27.85 21.56
C GLU A 871 -9.56 -26.54 21.44
N GLY A 872 -10.22 -25.49 20.97
CA GLY A 872 -9.60 -24.18 20.84
C GLY A 872 -9.24 -23.51 22.17
N VAL A 873 -8.08 -22.87 22.20
CA VAL A 873 -7.55 -22.09 23.33
C VAL A 873 -7.42 -20.61 22.96
N LEU A 874 -7.17 -19.75 23.95
CA LEU A 874 -7.01 -18.32 23.70
C LEU A 874 -5.90 -18.05 22.67
N PRO A 875 -6.07 -17.04 21.79
CA PRO A 875 -5.06 -16.65 20.81
C PRO A 875 -3.68 -16.42 21.46
N GLY A 876 -2.62 -16.77 20.74
CA GLY A 876 -1.24 -16.66 21.23
C GLY A 876 -0.78 -17.78 22.17
N THR A 877 -1.65 -18.73 22.51
CA THR A 877 -1.27 -19.90 23.33
C THR A 877 -0.63 -20.98 22.47
N VAL A 878 0.51 -21.54 22.91
CA VAL A 878 1.14 -22.70 22.25
C VAL A 878 0.33 -23.97 22.49
N VAL A 879 -0.02 -24.66 21.41
CA VAL A 879 -0.78 -25.91 21.40
C VAL A 879 0.12 -27.07 21.01
N ASN A 880 0.03 -28.18 21.74
CA ASN A 880 0.77 -29.41 21.43
C ASN A 880 -0.19 -30.62 21.42
N VAL A 881 -0.19 -31.38 20.33
CA VAL A 881 -1.10 -32.52 20.12
C VAL A 881 -0.30 -33.74 19.71
N LYS A 882 -0.58 -34.92 20.27
CA LYS A 882 0.10 -36.17 19.89
C LYS A 882 -0.80 -37.04 19.03
N TYR A 883 -0.20 -37.72 18.07
CA TYR A 883 -0.90 -38.67 17.20
C TYR A 883 -0.02 -39.87 16.86
N ASP A 884 -0.67 -40.99 16.63
CA ASP A 884 -0.02 -42.26 16.40
C ASP A 884 -0.42 -42.81 15.02
N PHE A 885 0.55 -42.87 14.11
CA PHE A 885 0.29 -43.14 12.68
C PHE A 885 0.46 -44.61 12.28
N ARG A 886 0.40 -45.57 13.22
CA ARG A 886 0.65 -47.01 12.96
C ARG A 886 -0.14 -47.58 11.79
N ASP A 887 -1.35 -47.08 11.56
CA ASP A 887 -2.27 -47.58 10.54
C ASP A 887 -2.05 -46.93 9.15
N TYR A 888 -1.11 -45.99 9.03
CA TYR A 888 -0.79 -45.33 7.77
C TYR A 888 0.26 -46.11 6.96
N ASN A 889 -0.07 -46.41 5.71
CA ASN A 889 0.66 -47.40 4.92
C ASN A 889 1.58 -46.83 3.84
N GLU A 890 1.59 -45.51 3.65
CA GLU A 890 2.43 -44.86 2.62
C GLU A 890 3.84 -44.56 3.13
N SER A 891 4.77 -44.28 2.20
CA SER A 891 6.17 -44.00 2.51
C SER A 891 6.39 -42.59 3.10
N ARG A 892 5.47 -41.65 2.86
CA ARG A 892 5.53 -40.26 3.30
C ARG A 892 4.16 -39.79 3.76
N ALA A 893 4.13 -38.90 4.73
CA ALA A 893 2.93 -38.30 5.28
C ALA A 893 3.13 -36.79 5.39
N PHE A 894 2.13 -36.03 4.95
CA PHE A 894 2.10 -34.57 5.03
C PHE A 894 0.90 -34.14 5.87
N PHE A 895 1.11 -33.13 6.71
CA PHE A 895 0.13 -32.66 7.68
C PHE A 895 -0.10 -31.16 7.55
N ALA A 896 -1.34 -30.77 7.79
CA ALA A 896 -1.73 -29.37 7.96
C ALA A 896 -2.79 -29.26 9.06
N VAL A 897 -2.83 -28.12 9.74
CA VAL A 897 -3.88 -27.80 10.72
C VAL A 897 -4.79 -26.70 10.17
N VAL A 898 -6.09 -26.85 10.45
CA VAL A 898 -7.13 -25.86 10.16
C VAL A 898 -7.83 -25.49 11.47
N ALA A 899 -7.93 -24.20 11.75
CA ALA A 899 -8.73 -23.70 12.85
C ALA A 899 -10.17 -23.46 12.39
N THR A 900 -11.14 -23.79 13.23
CA THR A 900 -12.57 -23.57 12.96
C THR A 900 -13.15 -22.57 13.96
N PHE A 901 -13.93 -21.60 13.47
CA PHE A 901 -14.72 -20.69 14.29
C PHE A 901 -16.12 -20.59 13.70
N ARG A 902 -17.15 -21.03 14.43
CA ARG A 902 -18.52 -21.20 13.93
C ARG A 902 -18.53 -22.05 12.67
N THR A 903 -19.03 -21.52 11.55
CA THR A 903 -19.10 -22.20 10.25
C THR A 903 -17.91 -21.89 9.34
N GLN A 904 -16.94 -21.08 9.79
CA GLN A 904 -15.80 -20.66 9.00
C GLN A 904 -14.54 -21.40 9.44
N THR A 905 -13.66 -21.66 8.48
CA THR A 905 -12.35 -22.26 8.70
C THR A 905 -11.24 -21.31 8.28
N SER A 906 -10.08 -21.45 8.91
CA SER A 906 -8.85 -20.87 8.36
C SER A 906 -8.50 -21.57 7.04
N GLU A 907 -7.62 -20.94 6.28
CA GLU A 907 -6.82 -21.69 5.30
C GLU A 907 -5.98 -22.77 6.00
N PRO A 908 -5.56 -23.84 5.31
CA PRO A 908 -4.56 -24.77 5.83
C PRO A 908 -3.30 -24.04 6.28
N SER A 909 -2.68 -24.52 7.36
CA SER A 909 -1.37 -24.04 7.83
C SER A 909 -0.26 -24.22 6.79
N ASN A 910 0.95 -23.79 7.12
CA ASN A 910 2.13 -24.35 6.45
C ASN A 910 2.10 -25.90 6.56
N VAL A 911 2.47 -26.58 5.48
CA VAL A 911 2.43 -28.04 5.39
C VAL A 911 3.73 -28.62 5.94
N ALA A 912 3.62 -29.58 6.85
CA ALA A 912 4.76 -30.25 7.46
C ALA A 912 4.77 -31.75 7.10
N GLY A 913 5.90 -32.24 6.59
CA GLY A 913 6.04 -33.62 6.09
C GLY A 913 6.97 -34.49 6.94
N ILE A 914 6.73 -35.80 6.97
CA ILE A 914 7.59 -36.81 7.58
C ILE A 914 7.71 -38.06 6.69
N ALA A 915 8.87 -38.69 6.68
CA ALA A 915 9.07 -39.99 6.05
C ALA A 915 8.80 -41.15 7.00
N LEU A 916 8.15 -42.18 6.46
CA LEU A 916 7.64 -43.32 7.20
C LEU A 916 8.31 -44.66 6.80
N ARG A 917 8.74 -44.83 5.53
CA ARG A 917 9.33 -46.10 5.00
C ARG A 917 10.29 -45.90 3.83
N GLU A 918 11.25 -46.83 3.63
CA GLU A 918 12.27 -46.76 2.56
C GLU A 918 11.63 -46.84 1.18
N GLU A 919 11.97 -45.91 0.29
CA GLU A 919 11.80 -46.08 -1.16
C GLU A 919 12.94 -46.96 -1.66
N TYR A 920 12.64 -48.21 -2.04
CA TYR A 920 13.58 -48.97 -2.84
C TYR A 920 13.61 -48.36 -4.24
N GLU A 921 14.73 -47.72 -4.61
CA GLU A 921 15.03 -47.44 -6.01
C GLU A 921 14.99 -48.77 -6.78
N THR A 922 13.95 -49.01 -7.57
CA THR A 922 14.01 -50.02 -8.62
C THR A 922 14.98 -49.55 -9.69
N THR A 923 16.26 -49.85 -9.49
CA THR A 923 17.28 -49.78 -10.53
C THR A 923 16.85 -50.78 -11.61
N THR A 924 16.16 -50.30 -12.64
CA THR A 924 15.90 -51.11 -13.82
C THR A 924 17.23 -51.20 -14.56
N THR A 925 18.03 -52.21 -14.21
CA THR A 925 19.26 -52.53 -14.93
C THR A 925 18.86 -52.94 -16.34
N ILE A 926 18.96 -52.03 -17.31
CA ILE A 926 18.90 -52.38 -18.72
C ILE A 926 20.14 -53.24 -18.98
N ILE A 927 19.95 -54.55 -19.04
CA ILE A 927 20.96 -55.49 -19.50
C ILE A 927 21.13 -55.22 -21.01
N THR A 928 22.11 -54.40 -21.35
CA THR A 928 22.63 -54.27 -22.70
C THR A 928 23.36 -55.56 -23.06
N THR A 929 22.67 -56.47 -23.74
CA THR A 929 23.33 -57.54 -24.51
C THR A 929 23.83 -56.94 -25.83
N PRO A 930 25.11 -57.13 -26.20
CA PRO A 930 25.65 -56.57 -27.43
C PRO A 930 25.19 -57.42 -28.62
N ILE A 931 24.34 -56.84 -29.47
CA ILE A 931 24.01 -57.43 -30.77
C ILE A 931 24.89 -56.76 -31.83
N ASN A 932 25.79 -57.57 -32.39
CA ASN A 932 26.55 -57.25 -33.60
C ASN A 932 25.61 -56.88 -34.74
N THR A 933 25.76 -55.67 -35.27
CA THR A 933 25.09 -55.24 -36.51
C THR A 933 26.11 -55.26 -37.65
N PRO A 934 25.87 -55.96 -38.77
CA PRO A 934 26.62 -55.75 -40.01
C PRO A 934 26.12 -54.49 -40.73
N ALA A 935 27.07 -53.79 -41.36
CA ALA A 935 26.89 -52.56 -42.13
C ALA A 935 25.99 -52.72 -43.39
N PRO A 936 25.53 -51.60 -43.99
CA PRO A 936 24.27 -51.52 -44.74
C PRO A 936 24.39 -51.87 -46.23
N SER A 937 23.31 -52.42 -46.80
CA SER A 937 23.12 -52.53 -48.25
C SER A 937 22.08 -51.53 -48.74
N THR A 938 22.51 -50.71 -49.69
CA THR A 938 21.76 -49.72 -50.45
C THR A 938 20.97 -50.37 -51.59
N THR A 939 19.64 -50.21 -51.66
CA THR A 939 18.89 -49.89 -52.90
C THR A 939 17.38 -49.68 -52.60
N PRO A 940 16.66 -48.87 -53.41
CA PRO A 940 15.34 -48.30 -53.09
C PRO A 940 14.19 -49.04 -53.80
N GLU A 941 12.98 -49.03 -53.24
CA GLU A 941 11.73 -48.62 -53.92
C GLU A 941 10.42 -48.88 -53.14
N ALA A 942 9.53 -47.90 -53.27
CA ALA A 942 8.08 -47.96 -53.47
C ALA A 942 7.10 -48.49 -52.39
N ILE A 943 6.48 -47.50 -51.74
CA ILE A 943 5.08 -47.32 -51.29
C ILE A 943 4.07 -48.43 -51.66
N THR A 944 3.38 -48.99 -50.66
CA THR A 944 1.90 -49.14 -50.67
C THR A 944 1.34 -49.23 -49.23
N PRO A 945 0.27 -48.52 -48.87
CA PRO A 945 -0.24 -48.46 -47.50
C PRO A 945 -1.34 -49.51 -47.25
N THR A 946 -1.20 -50.32 -46.20
CA THR A 946 -2.27 -51.20 -45.71
C THR A 946 -2.93 -50.63 -44.46
N LYS A 947 -4.23 -50.34 -44.63
CA LYS A 947 -5.20 -49.81 -43.66
C LYS A 947 -5.35 -50.69 -42.41
N LYS A 948 -5.52 -50.05 -41.24
CA LYS A 948 -6.22 -50.61 -40.08
C LYS A 948 -7.63 -49.99 -39.97
N PRO A 949 -8.62 -50.71 -39.41
CA PRO A 949 -10.04 -50.43 -39.62
C PRO A 949 -10.57 -49.35 -38.69
N TRP A 950 -11.45 -48.52 -39.24
CA TRP A 950 -12.22 -47.49 -38.55
C TRP A 950 -13.42 -48.12 -37.82
N VAL A 951 -13.51 -47.89 -36.52
CA VAL A 951 -14.74 -48.06 -35.74
C VAL A 951 -15.46 -46.71 -35.72
N LYS A 952 -16.69 -46.66 -36.23
CA LYS A 952 -17.56 -45.48 -36.18
C LYS A 952 -18.33 -45.46 -34.87
N THR A 953 -18.21 -44.38 -34.09
CA THR A 953 -19.21 -43.96 -33.10
C THR A 953 -19.86 -42.64 -33.56
N PRO A 954 -21.17 -42.43 -33.35
CA PRO A 954 -21.90 -41.35 -34.00
C PRO A 954 -21.79 -40.04 -33.20
N ALA A 955 -21.00 -39.11 -33.72
CA ALA A 955 -21.09 -37.69 -33.39
C ALA A 955 -22.32 -37.09 -34.10
N GLY A 956 -23.41 -36.85 -33.37
CA GLY A 956 -24.61 -36.28 -34.00
C GLY A 956 -25.74 -35.80 -33.08
N ILE A 957 -25.68 -36.03 -31.76
CA ILE A 957 -26.79 -35.66 -30.85
C ILE A 957 -26.38 -34.56 -29.86
N GLY A 958 -25.11 -34.51 -29.42
CA GLY A 958 -24.65 -33.51 -28.44
C GLY A 958 -24.66 -32.06 -28.95
N THR A 959 -24.34 -31.84 -30.23
CA THR A 959 -24.24 -30.49 -30.82
C THR A 959 -25.61 -29.85 -31.03
N ILE A 960 -26.65 -30.64 -31.29
CA ILE A 960 -28.02 -30.13 -31.48
C ILE A 960 -28.63 -29.78 -30.11
N VAL A 961 -28.39 -30.59 -29.08
CA VAL A 961 -28.86 -30.29 -27.70
C VAL A 961 -28.19 -29.03 -27.15
N GLY A 962 -26.88 -28.84 -27.38
CA GLY A 962 -26.18 -27.62 -26.97
C GLY A 962 -26.70 -26.34 -27.63
N ILE A 963 -27.02 -26.40 -28.93
CA ILE A 963 -27.57 -25.25 -29.66
C ILE A 963 -29.01 -24.93 -29.22
N VAL A 964 -29.83 -25.94 -28.91
CA VAL A 964 -31.21 -25.74 -28.42
C VAL A 964 -31.20 -25.16 -27.01
N VAL A 965 -30.30 -25.59 -26.12
CA VAL A 965 -30.17 -25.03 -24.76
C VAL A 965 -29.72 -23.56 -24.82
N LEU A 966 -28.74 -23.22 -25.66
CA LEU A 966 -28.30 -21.84 -25.86
C LEU A 966 -29.41 -20.95 -26.44
N ALA A 967 -30.21 -21.47 -27.38
CA ALA A 967 -31.36 -20.74 -27.94
C ALA A 967 -32.45 -20.50 -26.88
N VAL A 968 -32.74 -21.47 -26.02
CA VAL A 968 -33.71 -21.32 -24.92
C VAL A 968 -33.23 -20.30 -23.89
N ILE A 969 -31.94 -20.32 -23.52
CA ILE A 969 -31.36 -19.32 -22.60
C ILE A 969 -31.44 -17.91 -23.20
N LEU A 970 -31.16 -17.76 -24.50
CA LEU A 970 -31.29 -16.47 -25.20
C LEU A 970 -32.74 -15.98 -25.26
N VAL A 971 -33.70 -16.87 -25.51
CA VAL A 971 -35.12 -16.50 -25.55
C VAL A 971 -35.64 -16.15 -24.16
N VAL A 972 -35.24 -16.87 -23.10
CA VAL A 972 -35.61 -16.55 -21.71
C VAL A 972 -34.98 -15.22 -21.27
N GLY A 973 -33.72 -14.95 -21.64
CA GLY A 973 -33.05 -13.69 -21.36
C GLY A 973 -33.71 -12.50 -22.08
N ILE A 974 -34.10 -12.66 -23.35
CA ILE A 974 -34.83 -11.64 -24.11
C ILE A 974 -36.23 -11.42 -23.51
N PHE A 975 -36.92 -12.48 -23.07
CA PHE A 975 -38.25 -12.36 -22.46
C PHE A 975 -38.21 -11.68 -21.08
N GLN A 976 -37.16 -11.93 -20.28
CA GLN A 976 -36.95 -11.21 -19.02
C GLN A 976 -36.58 -9.74 -19.25
N CYS A 977 -35.78 -9.43 -20.27
CA CYS A 977 -35.41 -8.07 -20.63
C CYS A 977 -36.58 -7.24 -21.20
N ILE A 978 -37.53 -7.88 -21.89
CA ILE A 978 -38.78 -7.24 -22.34
C ILE A 978 -39.76 -7.03 -21.17
N ARG A 979 -39.72 -7.89 -20.14
CA ARG A 979 -40.60 -7.76 -18.96
C ARG A 979 -40.14 -6.68 -17.99
N THR A 980 -38.85 -6.33 -17.97
CA THR A 980 -38.29 -5.23 -17.16
C THR A 980 -38.36 -3.85 -17.83
N ARG A 981 -38.82 -3.77 -19.10
CA ARG A 981 -39.08 -2.51 -19.83
C ARG A 981 -40.57 -2.27 -20.07
N LYS A 982 -41.37 -2.23 -19.01
CA LYS A 982 -42.66 -1.52 -19.02
C LYS A 982 -42.61 -0.32 -18.08
N PRO A 983 -42.85 0.91 -18.55
CA PRO A 983 -43.00 2.06 -17.69
C PRO A 983 -44.32 1.95 -16.92
N SER A 984 -44.28 2.08 -15.60
CA SER A 984 -45.48 2.29 -14.78
C SER A 984 -45.94 3.73 -14.96
N GLU A 985 -46.94 3.94 -15.81
CA GLU A 985 -47.78 5.14 -15.81
C GLU A 985 -48.49 5.27 -14.46
N GLY A 986 -48.60 6.52 -13.97
CA GLY A 986 -49.03 6.83 -12.62
C GLY A 986 -50.52 6.68 -12.33
N ARG A 987 -50.85 6.64 -11.03
CA ARG A 987 -52.15 7.08 -10.52
C ARG A 987 -52.07 7.56 -9.07
N THR A 988 -52.42 8.83 -8.95
CA THR A 988 -52.90 9.69 -7.86
C THR A 988 -53.68 9.07 -6.67
N ILE A 989 -53.35 9.60 -5.47
CA ILE A 989 -54.17 10.06 -4.30
C ILE A 989 -55.01 9.03 -3.49
N PHE A 990 -54.74 8.89 -2.17
CA PHE A 990 -55.55 9.35 -1.00
C PHE A 990 -55.19 8.63 0.31
N ALA A 991 -55.25 9.42 1.40
CA ALA A 991 -55.13 9.13 2.84
C ALA A 991 -53.71 9.18 3.43
#